data_AF-A0AA38I7T8-F1
#
_entry.id   AF-A0AA38I7T8-F1
#
_cell.length_a   1.000
_cell.length_b   1.000
_cell.length_c   1.000
_cell.angle_alpha   90.00
_cell.angle_beta   90.00
_cell.angle_gamma   90.00
#
_symmetry.space_group_name_H-M   'P 1'
#
loop_
_entity.id
_entity.type
_entity.pdbx_description
1 polymer ?
#
loop_
_entity_poly.entity_id
_entity_poly.type
_entity_poly.pdbx_seq_one_letter_code
_entity_poly.pdbx_strand_id
1 'polypeptide(L)'
;MALTYRKIKEEKSWDSQTMDEILVNGDELYRSCVQYLNEIGKFKHPHLMIDEIKTSFNVANKTVKLEVNECLVNGVVNAKNDSWVPNLQKGFTEFFGENDAGVITANDLSMAVWKRDDVYYYFDSHSRDSRGIVTSYGTSCILRLMNLEDLANAMKVNLGTNKENLYNISRVVVKVFDITEEGVTMQPLNFYETLSQLVAILRSNTSQKDKKYDISAGKQQVPMCLAALAFNSVSPSLEWSKEDLDQVLNLGDKLYMDTMAADYAEGVSEELNVDDVTTANVYKKLSIGPNSTEVEIEENAFGNLEENLKTAMESLHKRVKEEGQSAFQSIIESQYMTASMWRDDNLLYLFDPYPRDERGQVYDWSAKMEIVEEGEGEYEGEGPPDDENEEQMQLAEGQGKDDDQWAADQNRDEGAGGDNMGEPEPEPELVVPPPSEADDLPPEDEQKGEEAEGEEDEEPFVEKKGSEFWRQQELLGKSCVLRFSRLEDLIQHILENASPNKLQEIEFTLKTVKLSNTPVLHEVFDPEEDEKKDELVRDWNQFKEFDYGRWILKAKKNLRDELFPVGNRGKQALPICLVALAFASSYALSKFNEEVVDNILAYGDRLYTCLWKLRGKQLKDNKELALTEKEIEQILNSTKFELEN
;
A
#
# COMPACT_ATOMS: atom_id res chain seq x y z
N MET A 1 13.42 -20.57 4.87
CA MET A 1 14.83 -20.14 5.02
C MET A 1 15.51 -19.81 3.69
N ALA A 2 15.61 -20.70 2.69
CA ALA A 2 16.30 -20.38 1.42
C ALA A 2 15.75 -19.12 0.71
N LEU A 3 14.42 -18.96 0.63
CA LEU A 3 13.77 -17.75 0.11
C LEU A 3 14.03 -16.48 0.97
N THR A 4 14.38 -16.66 2.25
CA THR A 4 14.82 -15.60 3.15
C THR A 4 16.24 -15.16 2.80
N TYR A 5 17.15 -16.12 2.65
CA TYR A 5 18.53 -15.84 2.25
C TYR A 5 18.60 -15.12 0.89
N ARG A 6 17.68 -15.44 -0.04
CA ARG A 6 17.52 -14.75 -1.33
C ARG A 6 17.28 -13.23 -1.21
N LYS A 7 16.70 -12.76 -0.11
CA LYS A 7 16.44 -11.33 0.13
C LYS A 7 17.58 -10.64 0.89
N ILE A 8 18.45 -11.36 1.59
CA ILE A 8 19.54 -10.78 2.40
C ILE A 8 20.93 -10.89 1.75
N LYS A 9 21.13 -11.84 0.82
CA LYS A 9 22.42 -12.10 0.15
C LYS A 9 22.18 -12.57 -1.29
N GLU A 10 22.84 -11.91 -2.26
CA GLU A 10 22.71 -12.26 -3.68
C GLU A 10 23.16 -13.69 -3.98
N GLU A 11 22.34 -14.46 -4.71
CA GLU A 11 22.59 -15.86 -5.10
C GLU A 11 23.97 -16.10 -5.74
N LYS A 12 24.52 -15.11 -6.47
CA LYS A 12 25.86 -15.18 -7.10
C LYS A 12 27.02 -15.27 -6.08
N SER A 13 26.75 -14.95 -4.81
CA SER A 13 27.69 -14.96 -3.69
C SER A 13 27.44 -16.09 -2.69
N TRP A 14 26.49 -16.98 -2.98
CA TRP A 14 26.22 -18.15 -2.14
C TRP A 14 27.33 -19.19 -2.32
N ASP A 15 27.80 -19.70 -1.19
CA ASP A 15 28.87 -20.69 -1.04
C ASP A 15 28.38 -21.84 -0.15
N SER A 16 29.25 -22.81 0.16
CA SER A 16 28.89 -23.92 1.05
C SER A 16 28.49 -23.46 2.45
N GLN A 17 29.14 -22.41 2.99
CA GLN A 17 28.77 -21.85 4.30
C GLN A 17 27.35 -21.27 4.27
N THR A 18 27.00 -20.54 3.21
CA THR A 18 25.65 -19.98 3.00
C THR A 18 24.61 -21.10 2.93
N MET A 19 24.92 -22.22 2.28
CA MET A 19 24.05 -23.39 2.20
C MET A 19 23.88 -24.07 3.57
N ASP A 20 24.96 -24.24 4.33
CA ASP A 20 24.94 -24.81 5.67
C ASP A 20 24.16 -23.90 6.66
N GLU A 21 24.34 -22.59 6.59
CA GLU A 21 23.57 -21.60 7.37
C GLU A 21 22.06 -21.65 7.03
N ILE A 22 21.69 -21.82 5.76
CA ILE A 22 20.28 -21.98 5.36
C ILE A 22 19.66 -23.23 6.00
N LEU A 23 20.43 -24.32 6.14
CA LEU A 23 19.97 -25.53 6.84
C LEU A 23 19.87 -25.32 8.36
N VAL A 24 20.88 -24.74 9.00
CA VAL A 24 20.91 -24.52 10.46
C VAL A 24 19.78 -23.59 10.91
N ASN A 25 19.64 -22.43 10.25
CA ASN A 25 18.52 -21.51 10.54
C ASN A 25 17.16 -22.13 10.15
N GLY A 26 17.14 -23.04 9.17
CA GLY A 26 15.94 -23.79 8.77
C GLY A 26 15.47 -24.78 9.85
N ASP A 27 16.39 -25.53 10.46
CA ASP A 27 16.12 -26.41 11.60
C ASP A 27 15.69 -25.63 12.85
N GLU A 28 16.32 -24.48 13.13
CA GLU A 28 15.89 -23.62 14.23
C GLU A 28 14.47 -23.07 14.04
N LEU A 29 14.15 -22.58 12.84
CA LEU A 29 12.78 -22.17 12.50
C LEU A 29 11.81 -23.35 12.68
N TYR A 30 12.12 -24.52 12.12
CA TYR A 30 11.30 -25.74 12.27
C TYR A 30 11.05 -26.10 13.74
N ARG A 31 12.10 -26.18 14.56
CA ARG A 31 11.98 -26.45 16.00
C ARG A 31 11.11 -25.41 16.71
N SER A 32 11.25 -24.13 16.34
CA SER A 32 10.43 -23.06 16.91
C SER A 32 8.94 -23.14 16.51
N CYS A 33 8.63 -23.65 15.31
CA CYS A 33 7.26 -23.92 14.85
C CYS A 33 6.69 -25.13 15.60
N VAL A 34 7.42 -26.25 15.64
CA VAL A 34 7.02 -27.47 16.36
C VAL A 34 6.73 -27.19 17.84
N GLN A 35 7.58 -26.40 18.52
CA GLN A 35 7.33 -26.00 19.91
C GLN A 35 5.97 -25.28 20.05
N TYR A 36 5.76 -24.22 19.27
CA TYR A 36 4.53 -23.42 19.30
C TYR A 36 3.28 -24.26 18.99
N LEU A 37 3.36 -25.13 17.97
CA LEU A 37 2.27 -26.03 17.59
C LEU A 37 1.95 -27.06 18.69
N ASN A 38 2.93 -27.49 19.50
CA ASN A 38 2.69 -28.32 20.68
C ASN A 38 2.05 -27.51 21.83
N GLU A 39 2.51 -26.29 22.08
CA GLU A 39 1.97 -25.38 23.10
C GLU A 39 0.48 -25.08 22.88
N ILE A 40 0.06 -24.89 21.62
CA ILE A 40 -1.36 -24.68 21.25
C ILE A 40 -2.13 -25.97 20.92
N GLY A 41 -1.53 -27.15 21.12
CA GLY A 41 -2.16 -28.45 20.88
C GLY A 41 -2.54 -28.76 19.42
N LYS A 42 -1.92 -28.07 18.44
CA LYS A 42 -2.18 -28.27 17.00
C LYS A 42 -1.17 -29.17 16.29
N PHE A 43 -0.02 -29.47 16.87
CA PHE A 43 1.01 -30.33 16.27
C PHE A 43 0.48 -31.75 16.02
N LYS A 44 0.37 -32.15 14.74
CA LYS A 44 -0.17 -33.45 14.32
C LYS A 44 0.84 -34.37 13.65
N HIS A 45 1.83 -33.82 12.96
CA HIS A 45 2.69 -34.57 12.05
C HIS A 45 4.11 -33.98 11.96
N PRO A 46 5.18 -34.78 11.77
CA PRO A 46 6.55 -34.25 11.68
C PRO A 46 6.82 -33.42 10.42
N HIS A 47 6.16 -33.69 9.30
CA HIS A 47 6.16 -32.79 8.14
C HIS A 47 5.14 -31.69 8.41
N LEU A 48 5.61 -30.44 8.46
CA LEU A 48 4.76 -29.25 8.63
C LEU A 48 4.22 -28.79 7.28
N MET A 49 2.97 -28.34 7.28
CA MET A 49 2.38 -27.59 6.18
C MET A 49 2.90 -26.13 6.14
N ILE A 50 2.65 -25.39 5.05
CA ILE A 50 3.21 -24.04 4.86
C ILE A 50 2.55 -22.99 5.77
N ASP A 51 1.29 -23.21 6.16
CA ASP A 51 0.51 -22.44 7.14
C ASP A 51 0.92 -22.73 8.60
N GLU A 52 1.50 -23.91 8.86
CA GLU A 52 2.08 -24.30 10.15
C GLU A 52 3.45 -23.63 10.43
N ILE A 53 4.01 -22.88 9.47
CA ILE A 53 5.27 -22.14 9.62
C ILE A 53 5.03 -20.76 10.25
N LYS A 54 5.83 -20.40 11.26
CA LYS A 54 5.88 -19.05 11.81
C LYS A 54 6.19 -18.02 10.73
N THR A 55 5.25 -17.12 10.48
CA THR A 55 5.36 -16.04 9.49
C THR A 55 6.20 -14.86 9.96
N SER A 56 6.63 -14.82 11.22
CA SER A 56 7.53 -13.79 11.76
C SER A 56 8.67 -14.43 12.56
N PHE A 57 9.92 -14.12 12.22
CA PHE A 57 11.14 -14.59 12.89
C PHE A 57 12.34 -13.71 12.55
N ASN A 58 13.44 -13.85 13.28
CA ASN A 58 14.70 -13.12 13.02
C ASN A 58 15.73 -14.03 12.34
N VAL A 59 16.59 -13.45 11.50
CA VAL A 59 17.77 -14.09 10.90
C VAL A 59 18.90 -13.07 10.88
N ALA A 60 20.04 -13.40 11.52
CA ALA A 60 21.12 -12.45 11.79
C ALA A 60 20.56 -11.15 12.44
N ASN A 61 20.94 -9.97 11.94
CA ASN A 61 20.45 -8.67 12.40
C ASN A 61 19.17 -8.18 11.67
N LYS A 62 18.34 -9.10 11.17
CA LYS A 62 17.14 -8.74 10.38
C LYS A 62 15.89 -9.50 10.86
N THR A 63 14.77 -8.79 10.96
CA THR A 63 13.44 -9.36 11.18
C THR A 63 12.82 -9.70 9.83
N VAL A 64 12.15 -10.85 9.75
CA VAL A 64 11.58 -11.40 8.52
C VAL A 64 10.09 -11.61 8.72
N LYS A 65 9.26 -10.99 7.88
CA LYS A 65 7.83 -11.32 7.76
C LYS A 65 7.59 -12.09 6.45
N LEU A 66 6.82 -13.17 6.52
CA LEU A 66 6.37 -13.96 5.37
C LEU A 66 4.90 -13.69 5.08
N GLU A 67 4.58 -13.59 3.79
CA GLU A 67 3.20 -13.59 3.30
C GLU A 67 3.07 -14.80 2.37
N VAL A 68 2.08 -15.65 2.63
CA VAL A 68 1.92 -16.96 1.97
C VAL A 68 0.59 -16.98 1.25
N ASN A 69 0.59 -17.30 -0.06
CA ASN A 69 -0.62 -17.66 -0.78
C ASN A 69 -0.55 -19.17 -1.06
N GLU A 70 -1.34 -19.93 -0.32
CA GLU A 70 -1.31 -21.40 -0.33
C GLU A 70 -1.83 -21.98 -1.64
N CYS A 71 -1.19 -23.08 -2.09
CA CYS A 71 -1.68 -23.94 -3.19
C CYS A 71 -2.00 -23.21 -4.52
N LEU A 72 -1.41 -22.04 -4.76
CA LEU A 72 -1.71 -21.14 -5.88
C LEU A 72 -1.66 -21.83 -7.27
N VAL A 73 -0.80 -22.83 -7.44
CA VAL A 73 -0.82 -23.71 -8.62
C VAL A 73 -0.67 -25.17 -8.16
N ASN A 74 -1.53 -26.06 -8.65
CA ASN A 74 -1.49 -27.49 -8.32
C ASN A 74 -1.56 -28.38 -9.58
N GLY A 75 -1.14 -29.65 -9.49
CA GLY A 75 -1.18 -30.56 -10.62
C GLY A 75 -0.56 -31.92 -10.36
N VAL A 76 -0.23 -32.65 -11.44
CA VAL A 76 0.39 -33.99 -11.38
C VAL A 76 1.74 -33.98 -12.09
N VAL A 77 2.81 -34.30 -11.38
CA VAL A 77 4.22 -34.16 -11.81
C VAL A 77 4.50 -34.76 -13.19
N ASN A 78 3.88 -35.91 -13.49
CA ASN A 78 4.03 -36.66 -14.73
C ASN A 78 2.80 -36.64 -15.65
N ALA A 79 1.90 -35.65 -15.52
CA ALA A 79 0.82 -35.45 -16.48
C ALA A 79 1.36 -35.21 -17.90
N LYS A 80 0.60 -35.67 -18.90
CA LYS A 80 0.98 -35.51 -20.32
C LYS A 80 0.82 -34.07 -20.79
N ASN A 81 1.53 -33.67 -21.84
CA ASN A 81 1.44 -32.30 -22.36
C ASN A 81 0.07 -31.96 -22.97
N ASP A 82 -0.70 -32.96 -23.43
CA ASP A 82 -2.09 -32.86 -23.89
C ASP A 82 -3.14 -32.91 -22.76
N SER A 83 -2.72 -33.12 -21.50
CA SER A 83 -3.59 -33.09 -20.32
C SER A 83 -4.09 -31.69 -19.99
N TRP A 84 -5.33 -31.60 -19.50
CA TRP A 84 -5.86 -30.40 -18.84
C TRP A 84 -5.16 -30.16 -17.48
N VAL A 85 -5.03 -31.22 -16.67
CA VAL A 85 -4.24 -31.17 -15.42
C VAL A 85 -2.79 -30.82 -15.76
N PRO A 86 -2.19 -29.77 -15.16
CA PRO A 86 -0.85 -29.34 -15.49
C PRO A 86 0.21 -30.29 -14.93
N ASN A 87 1.32 -30.42 -15.67
CA ASN A 87 2.56 -31.01 -15.18
C ASN A 87 3.53 -29.91 -14.70
N LEU A 88 4.67 -30.29 -14.11
CA LEU A 88 5.62 -29.31 -13.55
C LEU A 88 6.00 -28.18 -14.53
N GLN A 89 6.22 -28.47 -15.81
CA GLN A 89 6.58 -27.45 -16.79
C GLN A 89 5.44 -26.45 -17.02
N LYS A 90 4.20 -26.94 -17.17
CA LYS A 90 2.99 -26.08 -17.23
C LYS A 90 2.80 -25.27 -15.95
N GLY A 91 2.81 -25.94 -14.78
CA GLY A 91 2.58 -25.29 -13.49
C GLY A 91 3.65 -24.27 -13.13
N PHE A 92 4.91 -24.47 -13.53
CA PHE A 92 5.93 -23.43 -13.42
C PHE A 92 5.74 -22.29 -14.43
N THR A 93 5.21 -22.54 -15.63
CA THR A 93 4.94 -21.48 -16.62
C THR A 93 3.79 -20.58 -16.13
N GLU A 94 2.78 -21.19 -15.53
CA GLU A 94 1.65 -20.54 -14.86
C GLU A 94 2.11 -19.75 -13.63
N PHE A 95 2.80 -20.40 -12.70
CA PHE A 95 3.31 -19.78 -11.47
C PHE A 95 4.27 -18.59 -11.76
N PHE A 96 5.29 -18.81 -12.60
CA PHE A 96 6.28 -17.77 -12.95
C PHE A 96 5.80 -16.77 -14.02
N GLY A 97 4.52 -16.80 -14.39
CA GLY A 97 3.87 -15.72 -15.15
C GLY A 97 3.59 -14.49 -14.27
N GLU A 98 3.23 -14.71 -12.99
CA GLU A 98 2.81 -13.65 -12.05
C GLU A 98 3.60 -13.63 -10.73
N ASN A 99 4.49 -14.60 -10.50
CA ASN A 99 5.17 -14.79 -9.20
C ASN A 99 6.67 -15.05 -9.34
N ASP A 100 7.48 -14.47 -8.46
CA ASP A 100 8.94 -14.66 -8.45
C ASP A 100 9.43 -15.84 -7.61
N ALA A 101 8.68 -16.27 -6.58
CA ALA A 101 9.18 -17.19 -5.56
C ALA A 101 8.07 -17.95 -4.82
N GLY A 102 8.33 -19.22 -4.52
CA GLY A 102 7.42 -20.06 -3.76
C GLY A 102 8.07 -21.34 -3.24
N VAL A 103 7.27 -22.12 -2.52
CA VAL A 103 7.60 -23.47 -2.07
C VAL A 103 6.72 -24.44 -2.84
N ILE A 104 7.35 -25.37 -3.55
CA ILE A 104 6.67 -26.49 -4.19
C ILE A 104 6.76 -27.71 -3.27
N THR A 105 5.60 -28.34 -3.01
CA THR A 105 5.50 -29.56 -2.21
C THR A 105 4.91 -30.69 -3.04
N ALA A 106 5.58 -31.83 -3.08
CA ALA A 106 5.16 -33.03 -3.80
C ALA A 106 5.80 -34.28 -3.18
N ASN A 107 5.06 -35.39 -3.06
CA ASN A 107 5.55 -36.68 -2.54
C ASN A 107 6.35 -36.56 -1.21
N ASP A 108 5.80 -35.86 -0.21
CA ASP A 108 6.43 -35.57 1.10
C ASP A 108 7.73 -34.71 1.04
N LEU A 109 8.10 -34.19 -0.12
CA LEU A 109 9.24 -33.29 -0.30
C LEU A 109 8.76 -31.86 -0.53
N SER A 110 9.25 -30.92 0.26
CA SER A 110 9.07 -29.47 0.05
C SER A 110 10.40 -28.81 -0.36
N MET A 111 10.37 -28.03 -1.44
CA MET A 111 11.56 -27.43 -2.06
C MET A 111 11.28 -25.96 -2.39
N ALA A 112 12.29 -25.10 -2.28
CA ALA A 112 12.16 -23.68 -2.62
C ALA A 112 12.52 -23.43 -4.08
N VAL A 113 11.66 -22.72 -4.80
CA VAL A 113 11.84 -22.38 -6.22
C VAL A 113 11.65 -20.89 -6.45
N TRP A 114 12.47 -20.30 -7.32
CA TRP A 114 12.35 -18.88 -7.66
C TRP A 114 12.93 -18.52 -9.03
N LYS A 115 12.56 -17.33 -9.53
CA LYS A 115 13.02 -16.71 -10.76
C LYS A 115 13.71 -15.38 -10.45
N ARG A 116 14.83 -15.07 -11.10
CA ARG A 116 15.38 -13.70 -11.22
C ARG A 116 16.07 -13.57 -12.58
N ASP A 117 15.87 -12.45 -13.28
CA ASP A 117 16.55 -12.13 -14.54
C ASP A 117 16.40 -13.24 -15.60
N ASP A 118 15.18 -13.81 -15.70
CA ASP A 118 14.81 -15.01 -16.48
C ASP A 118 15.62 -16.29 -16.21
N VAL A 119 16.42 -16.29 -15.14
CA VAL A 119 17.10 -17.48 -14.58
C VAL A 119 16.28 -18.08 -13.45
N TYR A 120 16.17 -19.41 -13.46
CA TYR A 120 15.41 -20.17 -12.48
C TYR A 120 16.33 -20.86 -11.48
N TYR A 121 15.87 -20.97 -10.24
CA TYR A 121 16.62 -21.53 -9.12
C TYR A 121 15.75 -22.53 -8.37
N TYR A 122 16.37 -23.64 -7.96
CA TYR A 122 15.76 -24.73 -7.21
C TYR A 122 16.70 -25.14 -6.07
N PHE A 123 16.26 -24.92 -4.83
CA PHE A 123 16.97 -25.33 -3.62
C PHE A 123 16.34 -26.60 -3.06
N ASP A 124 17.19 -27.58 -2.77
CA ASP A 124 16.81 -28.87 -2.19
C ASP A 124 17.70 -29.17 -0.97
N SER A 125 17.06 -29.31 0.20
CA SER A 125 17.73 -29.57 1.48
C SER A 125 18.13 -31.04 1.69
N HIS A 126 17.59 -31.96 0.89
CA HIS A 126 17.83 -33.40 1.04
C HIS A 126 19.18 -33.82 0.43
N SER A 127 19.64 -35.04 0.71
CA SER A 127 20.88 -35.55 0.13
C SER A 127 20.83 -35.66 -1.40
N ARG A 128 21.70 -34.90 -2.06
CA ARG A 128 21.93 -34.88 -3.51
C ARG A 128 23.42 -35.10 -3.83
N ASP A 129 23.69 -35.63 -5.03
CA ASP A 129 25.04 -35.81 -5.55
C ASP A 129 25.59 -34.51 -6.17
N SER A 130 26.81 -34.56 -6.72
CA SER A 130 27.47 -33.41 -7.37
C SER A 130 26.81 -32.93 -8.68
N ARG A 131 25.63 -33.44 -9.02
CA ARG A 131 24.79 -33.04 -10.17
C ARG A 131 23.36 -32.68 -9.72
N GLY A 132 23.10 -32.63 -8.40
CA GLY A 132 21.78 -32.36 -7.84
C GLY A 132 20.83 -33.57 -7.88
N ILE A 133 21.31 -34.80 -8.06
CA ILE A 133 20.47 -36.01 -8.15
C ILE A 133 20.40 -36.73 -6.80
N VAL A 134 19.24 -37.26 -6.43
CA VAL A 134 19.02 -38.03 -5.19
C VAL A 134 20.07 -39.13 -4.94
N THR A 135 20.65 -39.13 -3.74
CA THR A 135 21.65 -40.10 -3.27
C THR A 135 21.48 -40.38 -1.77
N SER A 136 21.98 -41.53 -1.29
CA SER A 136 21.90 -41.91 0.13
C SER A 136 22.95 -41.22 1.02
N TYR A 137 24.03 -40.72 0.43
CA TYR A 137 25.09 -39.99 1.14
C TYR A 137 25.51 -38.80 0.28
N GLY A 138 24.98 -37.62 0.60
CA GLY A 138 25.18 -36.38 -0.16
C GLY A 138 24.64 -35.17 0.58
N THR A 139 24.95 -33.98 0.07
CA THR A 139 24.61 -32.68 0.68
C THR A 139 23.32 -32.11 0.10
N SER A 140 22.79 -31.05 0.71
CA SER A 140 21.86 -30.15 0.04
C SER A 140 22.49 -29.52 -1.21
N CYS A 141 21.67 -29.02 -2.14
CA CYS A 141 22.15 -28.27 -3.30
C CYS A 141 21.19 -27.14 -3.71
N ILE A 142 21.74 -26.15 -4.42
CA ILE A 142 20.99 -25.21 -5.25
C ILE A 142 21.36 -25.45 -6.71
N LEU A 143 20.37 -25.60 -7.58
CA LEU A 143 20.55 -25.64 -9.04
C LEU A 143 20.11 -24.30 -9.64
N ARG A 144 20.94 -23.78 -10.56
CA ARG A 144 20.68 -22.58 -11.38
C ARG A 144 20.45 -23.02 -12.83
N LEU A 145 19.28 -22.71 -13.37
CA LEU A 145 18.73 -23.30 -14.59
C LEU A 145 18.27 -22.18 -15.54
N MET A 146 18.48 -22.35 -16.85
CA MET A 146 18.23 -21.29 -17.85
C MET A 146 16.82 -21.30 -18.44
N ASN A 147 15.99 -22.28 -18.10
CA ASN A 147 14.61 -22.41 -18.59
C ASN A 147 13.78 -23.34 -17.68
N LEU A 148 12.45 -23.34 -17.91
CA LEU A 148 11.48 -24.12 -17.14
C LEU A 148 11.46 -25.62 -17.45
N GLU A 149 11.95 -26.04 -18.61
CA GLU A 149 12.00 -27.46 -18.97
C GLU A 149 13.08 -28.20 -18.17
N ASP A 150 14.28 -27.60 -18.09
CA ASP A 150 15.38 -28.12 -17.27
C ASP A 150 15.01 -28.13 -15.78
N LEU A 151 14.33 -27.08 -15.29
CA LEU A 151 13.79 -27.04 -13.91
C LEU A 151 12.81 -28.18 -13.65
N ALA A 152 11.80 -28.32 -14.50
CA ALA A 152 10.80 -29.39 -14.37
C ALA A 152 11.44 -30.79 -14.45
N ASN A 153 12.42 -30.99 -15.33
CA ASN A 153 13.14 -32.25 -15.48
C ASN A 153 14.03 -32.56 -14.26
N ALA A 154 14.79 -31.59 -13.75
CA ALA A 154 15.64 -31.78 -12.57
C ALA A 154 14.82 -32.21 -11.34
N MET A 155 13.71 -31.52 -11.06
CA MET A 155 12.83 -31.86 -9.95
C MET A 155 12.15 -33.22 -10.15
N LYS A 156 11.65 -33.49 -11.36
CA LYS A 156 10.98 -34.76 -11.71
C LYS A 156 11.86 -36.01 -11.54
N VAL A 157 13.19 -35.89 -11.63
CA VAL A 157 14.13 -36.99 -11.34
C VAL A 157 14.26 -37.23 -9.82
N ASN A 158 14.14 -36.18 -9.00
CA ASN A 158 14.30 -36.28 -7.54
C ASN A 158 13.01 -36.62 -6.77
N LEU A 159 11.83 -36.29 -7.32
CA LEU A 159 10.53 -36.52 -6.67
C LEU A 159 10.07 -37.99 -6.59
N GLY A 160 10.85 -38.93 -7.14
CA GLY A 160 10.56 -40.36 -7.08
C GLY A 160 9.29 -40.78 -7.83
N THR A 161 8.66 -41.87 -7.36
CA THR A 161 7.42 -42.41 -7.96
C THR A 161 6.37 -42.73 -6.89
N ASN A 162 5.36 -41.89 -6.79
CA ASN A 162 4.14 -42.15 -6.04
C ASN A 162 3.00 -42.54 -7.01
N LYS A 163 1.87 -43.03 -6.47
CA LYS A 163 0.68 -43.37 -7.29
C LYS A 163 0.01 -42.15 -7.89
N GLU A 164 -0.06 -41.08 -7.11
CA GLU A 164 -0.83 -39.88 -7.45
C GLU A 164 0.06 -38.75 -7.99
N ASN A 165 1.32 -38.67 -7.51
CA ASN A 165 2.33 -37.68 -7.96
C ASN A 165 1.80 -36.24 -7.98
N LEU A 166 0.93 -35.90 -7.02
CA LEU A 166 0.39 -34.56 -6.87
C LEU A 166 1.50 -33.59 -6.42
N TYR A 167 1.45 -32.37 -6.95
CA TYR A 167 2.23 -31.24 -6.47
C TYR A 167 1.33 -30.04 -6.21
N ASN A 168 1.74 -29.19 -5.28
CA ASN A 168 1.24 -27.82 -5.10
C ASN A 168 2.42 -26.85 -5.04
N ILE A 169 2.21 -25.62 -5.48
CA ILE A 169 3.15 -24.51 -5.40
C ILE A 169 2.46 -23.39 -4.63
N SER A 170 2.98 -23.09 -3.44
CA SER A 170 2.52 -21.96 -2.62
C SER A 170 3.45 -20.76 -2.83
N ARG A 171 2.88 -19.60 -3.15
CA ARG A 171 3.63 -18.34 -3.27
C ARG A 171 4.12 -17.93 -1.89
N VAL A 172 5.37 -17.47 -1.80
CA VAL A 172 5.93 -16.94 -0.55
C VAL A 172 6.62 -15.61 -0.82
N VAL A 173 5.99 -14.52 -0.42
CA VAL A 173 6.60 -13.19 -0.38
C VAL A 173 7.40 -13.08 0.92
N VAL A 174 8.62 -12.58 0.82
CA VAL A 174 9.50 -12.35 1.96
C VAL A 174 9.75 -10.86 2.09
N LYS A 175 9.24 -10.26 3.17
CA LYS A 175 9.54 -8.90 3.62
C LYS A 175 10.64 -8.99 4.68
N VAL A 176 11.64 -8.11 4.60
CA VAL A 176 12.81 -8.12 5.49
C VAL A 176 13.05 -6.70 6.00
N PHE A 177 13.35 -6.60 7.29
CA PHE A 177 13.49 -5.35 8.04
C PHE A 177 14.78 -5.43 8.85
N ASP A 178 15.55 -4.34 8.90
CA ASP A 178 16.77 -4.28 9.71
C ASP A 178 16.46 -4.16 11.20
N ILE A 179 17.37 -4.66 12.04
CA ILE A 179 17.32 -4.54 13.50
C ILE A 179 18.47 -3.63 13.93
N THR A 180 18.20 -2.63 14.76
CA THR A 180 19.23 -1.75 15.35
C THR A 180 20.08 -2.49 16.39
N GLU A 181 21.19 -1.90 16.82
CA GLU A 181 22.02 -2.46 17.90
C GLU A 181 21.25 -2.63 19.23
N GLU A 182 20.22 -1.81 19.45
CA GLU A 182 19.29 -1.91 20.59
C GLU A 182 18.23 -3.02 20.46
N GLY A 183 18.18 -3.73 19.31
CA GLY A 183 17.21 -4.80 19.06
C GLY A 183 15.87 -4.34 18.45
N VAL A 184 15.78 -3.08 17.99
CA VAL A 184 14.52 -2.49 17.48
C VAL A 184 14.38 -2.73 15.96
N THR A 185 13.21 -3.20 15.51
CA THR A 185 12.97 -3.51 14.08
C THR A 185 12.56 -2.28 13.27
N MET A 186 13.44 -1.85 12.37
CA MET A 186 13.27 -0.74 11.42
C MET A 186 12.11 -0.99 10.45
N GLN A 187 10.97 -0.31 10.63
CA GLN A 187 9.85 -0.37 9.66
C GLN A 187 10.14 0.47 8.41
N PRO A 188 9.63 0.09 7.22
CA PRO A 188 9.86 0.84 5.98
C PRO A 188 9.30 2.25 6.11
N LEU A 189 9.96 3.23 5.47
CA LEU A 189 9.55 4.64 5.57
C LEU A 189 8.24 4.94 4.82
N ASN A 190 8.01 4.28 3.68
CA ASN A 190 6.90 4.58 2.78
C ASN A 190 6.89 6.08 2.44
N PHE A 191 5.87 6.84 2.84
CA PHE A 191 5.77 8.29 2.62
C PHE A 191 6.35 9.16 3.75
N TYR A 192 6.90 8.56 4.82
CA TYR A 192 7.47 9.30 5.95
C TYR A 192 8.90 9.78 5.67
N GLU A 193 9.18 11.04 6.03
CA GLU A 193 10.49 11.66 6.05
C GLU A 193 11.25 11.25 7.33
N THR A 194 12.55 10.96 7.26
CA THR A 194 13.32 10.50 8.44
C THR A 194 13.77 11.67 9.30
N LEU A 195 13.53 11.63 10.62
CA LEU A 195 14.08 12.59 11.59
C LEU A 195 15.26 12.02 12.39
N SER A 196 15.21 10.73 12.72
CA SER A 196 16.31 9.99 13.34
C SER A 196 16.22 8.50 12.98
N GLN A 197 17.16 7.68 13.43
CA GLN A 197 17.12 6.23 13.20
C GLN A 197 15.81 5.55 13.68
N LEU A 198 15.14 6.13 14.69
CA LEU A 198 13.96 5.54 15.35
C LEU A 198 12.69 6.38 15.23
N VAL A 199 12.77 7.58 14.62
CA VAL A 199 11.67 8.56 14.51
C VAL A 199 11.55 9.07 13.07
N ALA A 200 10.32 9.11 12.54
CA ALA A 200 10.02 9.63 11.22
C ALA A 200 8.71 10.43 11.22
N ILE A 201 8.52 11.32 10.25
CA ILE A 201 7.41 12.28 10.18
C ILE A 201 6.73 12.26 8.80
N LEU A 202 5.40 12.28 8.80
CA LEU A 202 4.57 12.53 7.63
C LEU A 202 3.93 13.92 7.80
N ARG A 203 4.29 14.87 6.93
CA ARG A 203 3.74 16.22 6.91
C ARG A 203 2.75 16.36 5.77
N SER A 204 1.53 16.83 6.06
CA SER A 204 0.45 17.04 5.08
C SER A 204 0.75 18.20 4.12
N ASN A 205 -0.20 18.56 3.24
CA ASN A 205 -0.10 19.81 2.49
C ASN A 205 -0.63 21.01 3.29
N THR A 206 -1.55 20.81 4.24
CA THR A 206 -2.28 21.88 4.96
C THR A 206 -2.15 21.79 6.50
N SER A 207 -3.00 22.48 7.27
CA SER A 207 -3.10 22.36 8.73
C SER A 207 -4.47 22.83 9.23
N GLN A 208 -4.79 22.68 10.52
CA GLN A 208 -6.06 23.17 11.08
C GLN A 208 -6.29 24.69 10.89
N LYS A 209 -5.22 25.47 10.68
CA LYS A 209 -5.27 26.93 10.46
C LYS A 209 -5.33 27.33 8.98
N ASP A 210 -5.46 26.37 8.07
CA ASP A 210 -5.60 26.66 6.64
C ASP A 210 -6.91 27.44 6.38
N LYS A 211 -6.82 28.42 5.47
CA LYS A 211 -7.93 29.30 5.09
C LYS A 211 -9.08 28.55 4.41
N LYS A 212 -8.86 27.33 3.90
CA LYS A 212 -9.94 26.47 3.37
C LYS A 212 -11.03 26.16 4.41
N TYR A 213 -10.72 26.26 5.71
CA TYR A 213 -11.65 26.01 6.81
C TYR A 213 -12.40 27.27 7.30
N ASP A 214 -12.11 28.45 6.75
CA ASP A 214 -12.83 29.71 7.01
C ASP A 214 -13.17 29.94 8.51
N ILE A 215 -14.43 29.78 8.92
CA ILE A 215 -14.92 30.03 10.30
C ILE A 215 -14.57 28.93 11.33
N SER A 216 -14.27 27.69 10.91
CA SER A 216 -13.83 26.62 11.81
C SER A 216 -12.31 26.61 12.03
N ALA A 217 -11.55 27.31 11.18
CA ALA A 217 -10.09 27.30 11.14
C ALA A 217 -9.46 27.56 12.52
N GLY A 218 -8.81 26.53 13.07
CA GLY A 218 -8.15 26.54 14.36
C GLY A 218 -8.94 25.91 15.51
N LYS A 219 -10.25 25.69 15.36
CA LYS A 219 -11.16 25.18 16.41
C LYS A 219 -11.38 23.66 16.38
N GLN A 220 -11.11 23.03 15.24
CA GLN A 220 -11.48 21.62 14.97
C GLN A 220 -10.47 20.58 15.48
N GLN A 221 -9.65 20.90 16.51
CA GLN A 221 -8.57 20.02 17.00
C GLN A 221 -9.05 18.64 17.46
N VAL A 222 -9.98 18.59 18.41
CA VAL A 222 -10.49 17.31 18.95
C VAL A 222 -11.19 16.50 17.84
N PRO A 223 -12.06 17.08 17.00
CA PRO A 223 -12.59 16.41 15.82
C PRO A 223 -11.53 15.83 14.87
N MET A 224 -10.45 16.56 14.56
CA MET A 224 -9.34 16.05 13.75
C MET A 224 -8.58 14.91 14.46
N CYS A 225 -8.35 15.01 15.77
CA CYS A 225 -7.71 13.95 16.55
C CYS A 225 -8.51 12.64 16.51
N LEU A 226 -9.85 12.72 16.60
CA LEU A 226 -10.75 11.58 16.46
C LEU A 226 -10.83 11.04 15.03
N ALA A 227 -10.86 11.92 14.03
CA ALA A 227 -10.83 11.52 12.63
C ALA A 227 -9.57 10.72 12.28
N ALA A 228 -8.39 11.10 12.81
CA ALA A 228 -7.15 10.36 12.62
C ALA A 228 -7.21 8.93 13.21
N LEU A 229 -7.69 8.80 14.45
CA LEU A 229 -7.85 7.50 15.11
C LEU A 229 -8.82 6.60 14.33
N ALA A 230 -9.95 7.15 13.88
CA ALA A 230 -10.94 6.38 13.13
C ALA A 230 -10.50 6.04 11.70
N PHE A 231 -9.75 6.93 11.03
CA PHE A 231 -9.16 6.63 9.73
C PHE A 231 -8.12 5.51 9.83
N ASN A 232 -7.32 5.44 10.91
CA ASN A 232 -6.43 4.30 11.14
C ASN A 232 -7.18 2.97 11.31
N SER A 233 -8.43 2.99 11.81
CA SER A 233 -9.29 1.78 11.86
C SER A 233 -9.79 1.30 10.49
N VAL A 234 -9.50 2.04 9.41
CA VAL A 234 -9.90 1.74 8.02
C VAL A 234 -8.68 1.59 7.10
N SER A 235 -7.63 2.38 7.29
CA SER A 235 -6.39 2.39 6.49
C SER A 235 -5.17 2.53 7.42
N PRO A 236 -4.21 1.59 7.45
CA PRO A 236 -3.11 1.61 8.42
C PRO A 236 -2.18 2.82 8.28
N SER A 237 -1.82 3.48 9.39
CA SER A 237 -0.96 4.68 9.41
C SER A 237 0.45 4.49 8.83
N LEU A 238 0.91 3.25 8.67
CA LEU A 238 2.16 2.93 7.98
C LEU A 238 2.10 3.24 6.47
N GLU A 239 0.91 3.26 5.87
CA GLU A 239 0.72 3.41 4.41
C GLU A 239 0.18 4.79 4.00
N TRP A 240 -0.16 5.67 4.96
CA TRP A 240 -0.71 7.01 4.69
C TRP A 240 0.24 7.89 3.87
N SER A 241 -0.33 8.54 2.85
CA SER A 241 0.26 9.62 2.06
C SER A 241 -0.02 11.00 2.69
N LYS A 242 0.49 12.08 2.05
CA LYS A 242 0.21 13.46 2.48
C LYS A 242 -1.25 13.82 2.24
N GLU A 243 -1.80 13.25 1.17
CA GLU A 243 -3.17 13.37 0.69
C GLU A 243 -4.16 12.65 1.63
N ASP A 244 -3.79 11.48 2.17
CA ASP A 244 -4.56 10.81 3.24
C ASP A 244 -4.60 11.67 4.51
N LEU A 245 -3.49 12.32 4.86
CA LEU A 245 -3.44 13.18 6.05
C LEU A 245 -4.26 14.47 5.85
N ASP A 246 -4.27 15.05 4.65
CA ASP A 246 -5.21 16.12 4.30
C ASP A 246 -6.68 15.63 4.31
N GLN A 247 -6.94 14.36 3.99
CA GLN A 247 -8.26 13.75 4.07
C GLN A 247 -8.72 13.59 5.54
N VAL A 248 -7.83 13.17 6.43
CA VAL A 248 -8.03 13.13 7.89
C VAL A 248 -8.38 14.52 8.44
N LEU A 249 -7.63 15.56 8.02
CA LEU A 249 -7.95 16.95 8.39
C LEU A 249 -9.37 17.35 7.94
N ASN A 250 -9.74 17.05 6.69
CA ASN A 250 -11.06 17.37 6.14
C ASN A 250 -12.20 16.58 6.82
N LEU A 251 -11.98 15.32 7.20
CA LEU A 251 -12.92 14.51 7.98
C LEU A 251 -13.13 15.07 9.39
N GLY A 252 -12.06 15.56 10.02
CA GLY A 252 -12.12 16.24 11.31
C GLY A 252 -12.88 17.56 11.25
N ASP A 253 -12.64 18.37 10.22
CA ASP A 253 -13.40 19.61 10.00
C ASP A 253 -14.89 19.34 9.76
N LYS A 254 -15.24 18.31 8.99
CA LYS A 254 -16.63 17.87 8.87
C LYS A 254 -17.22 17.48 10.23
N LEU A 255 -16.50 16.69 11.05
CA LEU A 255 -16.97 16.27 12.38
C LEU A 255 -17.13 17.47 13.34
N TYR A 256 -16.32 18.52 13.20
CA TYR A 256 -16.55 19.80 13.88
C TYR A 256 -17.87 20.44 13.44
N MET A 257 -18.10 20.57 12.13
CA MET A 257 -19.33 21.17 11.60
C MET A 257 -20.58 20.36 11.95
N ASP A 258 -20.52 19.02 11.89
CA ASP A 258 -21.59 18.11 12.33
C ASP A 258 -21.86 18.26 13.84
N THR A 259 -20.82 18.47 14.67
CA THR A 259 -20.98 18.76 16.11
C THR A 259 -21.67 20.11 16.34
N MET A 260 -21.18 21.19 15.74
CA MET A 260 -21.79 22.52 15.91
C MET A 260 -23.24 22.53 15.41
N ALA A 261 -23.55 21.86 14.30
CA ALA A 261 -24.91 21.73 13.80
C ALA A 261 -25.85 20.99 14.77
N ALA A 262 -25.35 20.00 15.52
CA ALA A 262 -26.11 19.33 16.57
C ALA A 262 -26.31 20.21 17.81
N ASP A 263 -25.26 20.89 18.30
CA ASP A 263 -25.33 21.80 19.45
C ASP A 263 -26.30 22.98 19.19
N TYR A 264 -26.44 23.43 17.94
CA TYR A 264 -27.44 24.45 17.54
C TYR A 264 -28.86 23.91 17.28
N ALA A 265 -29.10 22.60 17.27
CA ALA A 265 -30.39 22.03 16.87
C ALA A 265 -31.47 22.04 17.98
N GLU A 266 -31.09 21.97 19.26
CA GLU A 266 -32.03 21.75 20.38
C GLU A 266 -31.98 22.79 21.50
N GLY A 267 -32.47 24.02 21.26
CA GLY A 267 -33.07 24.86 22.31
C GLY A 267 -32.22 25.24 23.53
N VAL A 268 -30.89 25.11 23.45
CA VAL A 268 -29.93 25.46 24.51
C VAL A 268 -29.94 26.97 24.76
N SER A 269 -29.68 27.40 26.00
CA SER A 269 -29.62 28.82 26.35
C SER A 269 -28.41 29.53 25.75
N GLU A 270 -28.54 30.82 25.45
CA GLU A 270 -27.44 31.66 24.92
C GLU A 270 -26.20 31.70 25.84
N GLU A 271 -26.34 31.33 27.12
CA GLU A 271 -25.25 31.20 28.11
C GLU A 271 -24.41 29.91 27.97
N LEU A 272 -24.85 28.95 27.15
CA LEU A 272 -24.17 27.67 26.89
C LEU A 272 -23.67 27.55 25.43
N ASN A 273 -23.61 28.68 24.71
CA ASN A 273 -23.14 28.75 23.34
C ASN A 273 -21.59 28.69 23.31
N VAL A 274 -21.04 27.48 23.45
CA VAL A 274 -19.58 27.24 23.53
C VAL A 274 -18.99 27.25 22.12
N ASP A 275 -18.13 28.22 21.85
CA ASP A 275 -17.50 28.46 20.55
C ASP A 275 -16.42 27.40 20.18
N ASP A 276 -16.12 26.46 21.09
CA ASP A 276 -15.03 25.48 21.02
C ASP A 276 -15.55 24.03 21.18
N VAL A 277 -15.10 23.11 20.32
CA VAL A 277 -15.48 21.69 20.40
C VAL A 277 -14.44 20.90 21.23
N THR A 278 -14.90 20.37 22.36
CA THR A 278 -14.10 19.62 23.34
C THR A 278 -14.36 18.11 23.24
N THR A 279 -13.54 17.28 23.90
CA THR A 279 -13.83 15.83 24.04
C THR A 279 -15.14 15.52 24.76
N ALA A 280 -15.73 16.48 25.50
CA ALA A 280 -17.04 16.32 26.11
C ALA A 280 -18.18 16.43 25.08
N ASN A 281 -18.32 17.57 24.39
CA ASN A 281 -19.43 17.82 23.45
C ASN A 281 -19.22 17.27 22.03
N VAL A 282 -17.97 16.98 21.58
CA VAL A 282 -17.72 16.44 20.23
C VAL A 282 -18.63 15.26 19.90
N TYR A 283 -19.26 15.29 18.72
CA TYR A 283 -20.20 14.26 18.29
C TYR A 283 -19.51 12.89 18.22
N LYS A 284 -20.17 11.84 18.75
CA LYS A 284 -19.55 10.53 19.02
C LYS A 284 -19.66 9.52 17.87
N LYS A 285 -20.10 9.96 16.69
CA LYS A 285 -20.29 9.10 15.51
C LYS A 285 -19.78 9.79 14.25
N LEU A 286 -19.02 9.07 13.45
CA LEU A 286 -18.49 9.57 12.16
C LEU A 286 -18.59 8.48 11.10
N SER A 287 -18.45 8.86 9.82
CA SER A 287 -18.48 7.92 8.69
C SER A 287 -17.32 8.15 7.73
N ILE A 288 -16.62 7.07 7.37
CA ILE A 288 -15.47 7.05 6.45
C ILE A 288 -15.78 6.04 5.35
N GLY A 289 -16.19 6.53 4.18
CA GLY A 289 -16.73 5.69 3.10
C GLY A 289 -17.95 4.89 3.60
N PRO A 290 -17.99 3.55 3.45
CA PRO A 290 -19.09 2.71 3.94
C PRO A 290 -19.02 2.39 5.44
N ASN A 291 -17.95 2.80 6.14
CA ASN A 291 -17.76 2.48 7.54
C ASN A 291 -18.35 3.58 8.43
N SER A 292 -19.12 3.21 9.45
CA SER A 292 -19.53 4.14 10.52
C SER A 292 -18.84 3.75 11.82
N THR A 293 -18.09 4.69 12.38
CA THR A 293 -17.32 4.50 13.60
C THR A 293 -17.97 5.27 14.74
N GLU A 294 -18.30 4.54 15.80
CA GLU A 294 -18.77 5.10 17.08
C GLU A 294 -17.59 5.21 18.06
N VAL A 295 -17.59 6.28 18.85
CA VAL A 295 -16.44 6.75 19.62
C VAL A 295 -16.80 6.86 21.10
N GLU A 296 -16.24 5.98 21.93
CA GLU A 296 -16.27 6.13 23.38
C GLU A 296 -15.00 6.83 23.85
N ILE A 297 -15.12 7.80 24.77
CA ILE A 297 -13.98 8.55 25.33
C ILE A 297 -14.03 8.44 26.86
N GLU A 298 -12.96 7.93 27.45
CA GLU A 298 -12.83 7.73 28.91
C GLU A 298 -11.61 8.49 29.42
N GLU A 299 -11.75 9.20 30.53
CA GLU A 299 -10.61 9.82 31.22
C GLU A 299 -9.73 8.75 31.86
N ASN A 300 -8.43 8.76 31.56
CA ASN A 300 -7.50 7.70 31.93
C ASN A 300 -6.40 8.17 32.89
N ALA A 301 -5.89 9.39 32.70
CA ALA A 301 -4.95 10.02 33.62
C ALA A 301 -5.00 11.55 33.48
N PHE A 302 -4.67 12.26 34.56
CA PHE A 302 -4.41 13.70 34.57
C PHE A 302 -3.28 14.01 35.56
N GLY A 303 -2.68 15.18 35.46
CA GLY A 303 -1.63 15.64 36.39
C GLY A 303 -0.68 16.63 35.75
N ASN A 304 0.49 16.83 36.37
CA ASN A 304 1.56 17.63 35.77
C ASN A 304 2.26 16.85 34.65
N LEU A 305 2.55 17.53 33.53
CA LEU A 305 3.12 16.92 32.34
C LEU A 305 4.53 16.33 32.60
N GLU A 306 5.40 17.05 33.29
CA GLU A 306 6.77 16.59 33.60
C GLU A 306 6.78 15.41 34.58
N GLU A 307 6.00 15.50 35.67
CA GLU A 307 6.01 14.49 36.73
C GLU A 307 5.18 13.23 36.41
N ASN A 308 4.11 13.32 35.60
CA ASN A 308 3.09 12.26 35.54
C ASN A 308 2.88 11.66 34.14
N LEU A 309 3.27 12.33 33.04
CA LEU A 309 3.10 11.82 31.67
C LEU A 309 3.75 10.44 31.48
N LYS A 310 5.01 10.29 31.91
CA LYS A 310 5.76 9.03 31.76
C LYS A 310 5.02 7.85 32.38
N THR A 311 4.58 7.99 33.63
CA THR A 311 3.84 6.95 34.36
C THR A 311 2.52 6.59 33.68
N ALA A 312 1.81 7.59 33.14
CA ALA A 312 0.56 7.37 32.41
C ALA A 312 0.79 6.62 31.08
N MET A 313 1.84 6.98 30.34
CA MET A 313 2.23 6.36 29.07
C MET A 313 2.79 4.94 29.24
N GLU A 314 3.56 4.67 30.30
CA GLU A 314 3.99 3.31 30.67
C GLU A 314 2.80 2.42 31.03
N SER A 315 1.79 2.97 31.73
CA SER A 315 0.54 2.25 32.05
C SER A 315 -0.27 1.89 30.81
N LEU A 316 -0.43 2.83 29.86
CA LEU A 316 -1.00 2.59 28.53
C LEU A 316 -0.25 1.48 27.78
N HIS A 317 1.08 1.58 27.68
CA HIS A 317 1.92 0.60 26.99
C HIS A 317 1.82 -0.79 27.63
N LYS A 318 1.63 -0.87 28.97
CA LYS A 318 1.42 -2.14 29.65
C LYS A 318 0.09 -2.81 29.23
N ARG A 319 -1.03 -2.05 29.19
CA ARG A 319 -2.35 -2.61 28.81
C ARG A 319 -2.38 -3.25 27.43
N VAL A 320 -1.56 -2.78 26.48
CA VAL A 320 -1.43 -3.39 25.15
C VAL A 320 -1.16 -4.90 25.18
N LYS A 321 -0.50 -5.42 26.24
CA LYS A 321 -0.22 -6.86 26.42
C LYS A 321 -1.43 -7.68 26.92
N GLU A 322 -2.42 -7.02 27.50
CA GLU A 322 -3.57 -7.64 28.17
C GLU A 322 -4.88 -7.39 27.37
N GLU A 323 -4.99 -6.23 26.72
CA GLU A 323 -6.19 -5.73 26.02
C GLU A 323 -5.99 -5.53 24.50
N GLY A 324 -4.75 -5.56 24.00
CA GLY A 324 -4.42 -5.36 22.58
C GLY A 324 -4.09 -3.92 22.18
N GLN A 325 -3.76 -3.70 20.91
CA GLN A 325 -3.23 -2.43 20.39
C GLN A 325 -4.17 -1.23 20.60
N SER A 326 -5.49 -1.46 20.53
CA SER A 326 -6.52 -0.44 20.76
C SER A 326 -6.46 0.17 22.17
N ALA A 327 -5.92 -0.54 23.17
CA ALA A 327 -5.77 0.00 24.53
C ALA A 327 -4.75 1.14 24.65
N PHE A 328 -4.00 1.45 23.57
CA PHE A 328 -3.14 2.63 23.46
C PHE A 328 -3.83 3.84 22.78
N GLN A 329 -4.97 3.63 22.11
CA GLN A 329 -5.69 4.70 21.41
C GLN A 329 -6.15 5.77 22.41
N SER A 330 -5.69 6.99 22.21
CA SER A 330 -5.87 8.06 23.18
C SER A 330 -5.77 9.45 22.57
N ILE A 331 -6.26 10.46 23.28
CA ILE A 331 -6.02 11.89 23.04
C ILE A 331 -5.33 12.45 24.27
N ILE A 332 -4.23 13.18 24.07
CA ILE A 332 -3.62 14.04 25.07
C ILE A 332 -4.08 15.48 24.85
N GLU A 333 -4.53 16.13 25.92
CA GLU A 333 -4.92 17.54 25.97
C GLU A 333 -4.03 18.26 26.97
N SER A 334 -3.46 19.40 26.57
CA SER A 334 -2.59 20.26 27.38
C SER A 334 -2.64 21.70 26.85
N GLN A 335 -2.02 22.65 27.56
CA GLN A 335 -2.01 24.06 27.14
C GLN A 335 -1.39 24.32 25.74
N TYR A 336 -0.52 23.43 25.23
CA TYR A 336 0.26 23.64 24.00
C TYR A 336 0.05 22.56 22.92
N MET A 337 -0.58 21.44 23.27
CA MET A 337 -0.80 20.30 22.40
C MET A 337 -2.14 19.63 22.72
N THR A 338 -2.96 19.48 21.68
CA THR A 338 -4.12 18.58 21.64
C THR A 338 -3.89 17.65 20.46
N ALA A 339 -3.56 16.39 20.74
CA ALA A 339 -3.05 15.43 19.77
C ALA A 339 -3.60 14.02 20.05
N SER A 340 -3.79 13.21 19.00
CA SER A 340 -4.13 11.79 19.16
C SER A 340 -2.91 10.89 19.06
N MET A 341 -2.95 9.79 19.82
CA MET A 341 -1.91 8.78 19.90
C MET A 341 -2.49 7.39 19.71
N TRP A 342 -1.78 6.53 19.01
CA TRP A 342 -2.14 5.12 18.82
C TRP A 342 -0.89 4.26 18.59
N ARG A 343 -1.10 2.96 18.38
CA ARG A 343 -0.04 1.99 18.14
C ARG A 343 -0.47 0.96 17.10
N ASP A 344 0.38 0.74 16.10
CA ASP A 344 0.24 -0.35 15.14
C ASP A 344 1.52 -1.21 15.16
N ASP A 345 1.37 -2.53 15.33
CA ASP A 345 2.48 -3.46 15.62
C ASP A 345 3.43 -2.96 16.73
N ASN A 346 4.58 -2.41 16.32
CA ASN A 346 5.68 -1.94 17.15
C ASN A 346 5.95 -0.43 16.99
N LEU A 347 5.17 0.27 16.16
CA LEU A 347 5.25 1.72 16.00
C LEU A 347 4.20 2.41 16.86
N LEU A 348 4.63 3.43 17.59
CA LEU A 348 3.76 4.39 18.27
C LEU A 348 3.59 5.60 17.36
N TYR A 349 2.37 6.15 17.28
CA TYR A 349 2.08 7.31 16.45
C TYR A 349 1.55 8.47 17.30
N LEU A 350 1.85 9.69 16.86
CA LEU A 350 1.33 10.95 17.38
C LEU A 350 0.86 11.80 16.20
N PHE A 351 -0.42 12.15 16.14
CA PHE A 351 -0.95 13.11 15.19
C PHE A 351 -1.20 14.45 15.87
N ASP A 352 -0.56 15.49 15.35
CA ASP A 352 -0.83 16.87 15.74
C ASP A 352 -1.47 17.62 14.55
N PRO A 353 -2.75 18.06 14.66
CA PRO A 353 -3.42 18.86 13.63
C PRO A 353 -2.91 20.31 13.57
N TYR A 354 -2.19 20.77 14.60
CA TYR A 354 -1.69 22.13 14.71
C TYR A 354 -0.49 22.34 13.78
N PRO A 355 -0.25 23.58 13.30
CA PRO A 355 1.02 23.96 12.70
C PRO A 355 2.25 23.56 13.53
N ARG A 356 3.03 22.63 12.97
CA ARG A 356 4.38 22.27 13.42
C ARG A 356 5.40 22.49 12.31
N ASP A 357 6.66 22.59 12.70
CA ASP A 357 7.79 22.72 11.79
C ASP A 357 8.20 21.39 11.14
N GLU A 358 9.33 21.37 10.44
CA GLU A 358 9.85 20.16 9.78
C GLU A 358 10.18 19.00 10.74
N ARG A 359 10.35 19.27 12.04
CA ARG A 359 10.66 18.30 13.10
C ARG A 359 9.44 17.90 13.92
N GLY A 360 8.26 18.48 13.64
CA GLY A 360 7.08 18.31 14.49
C GLY A 360 7.12 19.15 15.78
N GLN A 361 7.96 20.18 15.85
CA GLN A 361 8.13 21.04 17.04
C GLN A 361 7.34 22.36 16.93
N VAL A 362 7.15 23.04 18.07
CA VAL A 362 6.55 24.38 18.17
C VAL A 362 7.58 25.45 17.76
N TYR A 363 7.27 26.22 16.70
CA TYR A 363 8.12 27.29 16.15
C TYR A 363 8.72 28.28 17.17
N ASP A 364 7.99 28.61 18.24
CA ASP A 364 8.39 29.61 19.23
C ASP A 364 9.66 29.21 20.02
N TRP A 365 9.98 27.90 20.08
CA TRP A 365 11.16 27.38 20.77
C TRP A 365 11.79 26.14 20.11
N SER A 366 11.51 25.87 18.82
CA SER A 366 12.04 24.68 18.17
C SER A 366 13.56 24.71 18.00
N ALA A 367 14.17 23.52 18.08
CA ALA A 367 15.60 23.35 17.96
C ALA A 367 16.00 23.48 16.49
N LYS A 368 16.50 24.67 16.11
CA LYS A 368 17.09 24.93 14.78
C LYS A 368 18.14 23.89 14.43
N MET A 369 18.27 23.56 13.13
CA MET A 369 19.40 22.78 12.65
C MET A 369 20.72 23.51 12.92
N GLU A 370 21.58 22.90 13.72
CA GLU A 370 23.02 23.00 13.45
C GLU A 370 23.27 22.25 12.14
N ILE A 371 23.68 22.99 11.11
CA ILE A 371 24.14 22.38 9.86
C ILE A 371 25.51 21.78 10.16
N VAL A 372 25.59 20.45 10.20
CA VAL A 372 26.87 19.76 10.17
C VAL A 372 27.40 19.90 8.75
N GLU A 373 28.25 20.90 8.52
CA GLU A 373 29.04 20.99 7.29
C GLU A 373 29.98 19.77 7.25
N GLU A 374 29.81 18.90 6.25
CA GLU A 374 30.72 17.78 6.03
C GLU A 374 32.10 18.34 5.70
N GLY A 375 33.04 18.20 6.63
CA GLY A 375 34.15 19.15 6.77
C GLY A 375 35.07 19.28 5.56
N GLU A 376 35.20 20.51 5.05
CA GLU A 376 36.39 20.90 4.30
C GLU A 376 37.60 20.88 5.23
N GLY A 377 38.68 20.24 4.80
CA GLY A 377 39.81 19.90 5.67
C GLY A 377 40.65 21.11 6.10
N GLU A 378 40.88 21.24 7.40
CA GLU A 378 41.75 22.26 7.99
C GLU A 378 43.17 22.23 7.37
N TYR A 379 43.66 23.39 6.96
CA TYR A 379 45.09 23.66 6.79
C TYR A 379 45.48 24.80 7.75
N GLU A 380 46.26 24.47 8.78
CA GLU A 380 46.72 25.43 9.77
C GLU A 380 47.60 26.53 9.12
N GLY A 381 47.35 27.78 9.49
CA GLY A 381 48.12 28.95 9.07
C GLY A 381 48.25 29.93 10.22
N GLU A 382 49.47 30.08 10.75
CA GLU A 382 49.75 30.83 11.98
C GLU A 382 49.44 32.34 11.86
N GLY A 383 48.80 32.93 12.88
CA GLY A 383 48.91 34.37 13.19
C GLY A 383 50.26 34.69 13.86
N PRO A 384 50.47 35.86 14.51
CA PRO A 384 49.49 36.89 14.93
C PRO A 384 50.03 38.31 14.55
N PRO A 385 49.79 39.44 15.26
CA PRO A 385 48.81 39.75 16.32
C PRO A 385 47.97 41.03 16.09
N ASP A 386 46.92 41.12 16.91
CA ASP A 386 46.38 42.28 17.66
C ASP A 386 46.66 43.73 17.18
N ASP A 387 45.60 44.55 17.12
CA ASP A 387 45.51 45.73 18.00
C ASP A 387 44.05 46.16 18.26
N GLU A 388 43.83 46.99 19.29
CA GLU A 388 42.50 47.32 19.84
C GLU A 388 41.81 48.56 19.22
N ASN A 389 40.51 48.75 19.52
CA ASN A 389 39.71 49.98 19.35
C ASN A 389 39.41 50.42 17.88
N GLU A 390 38.51 51.36 17.58
CA GLU A 390 37.75 52.28 18.45
C GLU A 390 36.30 52.48 17.97
N GLU A 391 35.52 53.24 18.74
CA GLU A 391 34.10 53.51 18.55
C GLU A 391 33.81 54.69 17.59
N GLN A 392 32.52 54.88 17.25
CA GLN A 392 31.86 56.13 16.81
C GLN A 392 31.89 56.60 15.34
N MET A 393 30.67 57.03 14.92
CA MET A 393 30.37 58.15 14.00
C MET A 393 30.72 58.02 12.50
N GLN A 394 30.03 58.67 11.56
CA GLN A 394 28.60 59.05 11.41
C GLN A 394 28.45 59.71 10.01
N LEU A 395 27.30 59.52 9.36
CA LEU A 395 26.69 60.44 8.38
C LEU A 395 27.36 60.72 7.00
N ALA A 396 26.46 60.94 6.03
CA ALA A 396 26.52 61.88 4.90
C ALA A 396 27.04 61.45 3.49
N GLU A 397 26.04 61.18 2.62
CA GLU A 397 25.82 61.81 1.29
C GLU A 397 26.74 61.54 0.06
N GLY A 398 26.16 61.71 -1.14
CA GLY A 398 26.78 61.57 -2.47
C GLY A 398 26.54 60.20 -3.11
N GLN A 399 25.68 59.98 -4.12
CA GLN A 399 25.53 60.58 -5.48
C GLN A 399 26.72 60.31 -6.43
N GLY A 400 26.43 59.73 -7.61
CA GLY A 400 27.42 59.23 -8.59
C GLY A 400 27.24 57.71 -8.78
N LYS A 401 26.45 57.15 -9.72
CA LYS A 401 26.18 57.42 -11.15
C LYS A 401 27.31 57.02 -12.12
N ASP A 402 26.92 56.15 -13.06
CA ASP A 402 27.35 56.04 -14.46
C ASP A 402 28.72 55.41 -14.82
N ASP A 403 28.63 54.16 -15.31
CA ASP A 403 29.06 53.71 -16.65
C ASP A 403 30.50 53.22 -16.98
N ASP A 404 30.50 52.46 -18.10
CA ASP A 404 31.58 52.07 -19.04
C ASP A 404 32.72 51.11 -18.65
N GLN A 405 32.43 49.83 -18.92
CA GLN A 405 33.00 49.04 -20.03
C GLN A 405 34.53 49.03 -20.33
N TRP A 406 34.97 47.78 -20.57
CA TRP A 406 35.89 47.32 -21.63
C TRP A 406 37.42 47.44 -21.46
N ALA A 407 38.02 46.28 -21.78
CA ALA A 407 39.32 46.08 -22.43
C ALA A 407 40.62 46.29 -21.63
N ALA A 408 41.72 45.59 -21.95
CA ALA A 408 41.87 44.26 -22.54
C ALA A 408 43.35 43.80 -22.47
N ASP A 409 43.55 42.49 -22.64
CA ASP A 409 44.63 41.88 -23.46
C ASP A 409 46.10 41.84 -22.93
N GLN A 410 46.81 40.78 -23.38
CA GLN A 410 48.28 40.62 -23.46
C GLN A 410 49.11 40.45 -22.16
N ASN A 411 50.14 39.59 -22.10
CA ASN A 411 50.59 38.51 -22.99
C ASN A 411 51.64 37.62 -22.28
N ARG A 412 51.77 36.34 -22.71
CA ARG A 412 53.03 35.56 -22.79
C ARG A 412 53.73 35.10 -21.48
N ASP A 413 54.65 34.12 -21.49
CA ASP A 413 55.27 33.34 -22.60
C ASP A 413 55.48 31.83 -22.25
N GLU A 414 55.82 31.04 -23.28
CA GLU A 414 56.61 29.76 -23.37
C GLU A 414 56.94 28.92 -22.10
N GLY A 415 57.03 27.58 -22.10
CA GLY A 415 57.02 26.53 -23.16
C GLY A 415 57.94 25.33 -22.76
N ALA A 416 58.01 24.16 -23.41
CA ALA A 416 57.16 23.46 -24.40
C ALA A 416 57.67 21.99 -24.61
N GLY A 417 56.80 21.04 -25.03
CA GLY A 417 57.16 19.68 -25.52
C GLY A 417 56.72 18.50 -24.62
N GLY A 418 56.33 17.32 -25.16
CA GLY A 418 56.16 16.91 -26.57
C GLY A 418 55.68 15.45 -26.74
N ASP A 419 55.28 15.08 -27.97
CA ASP A 419 55.16 13.75 -28.63
C ASP A 419 54.87 12.48 -27.78
N ASN A 420 53.96 11.54 -28.10
CA ASN A 420 52.97 11.27 -29.18
C ASN A 420 52.12 10.02 -28.70
N MET A 421 51.16 9.34 -29.34
CA MET A 421 50.57 9.25 -30.71
C MET A 421 49.21 8.49 -30.63
N GLY A 422 48.29 8.61 -31.61
CA GLY A 422 47.23 7.60 -31.89
C GLY A 422 45.76 8.07 -31.82
N GLU A 423 44.97 7.80 -32.87
CA GLU A 423 43.56 8.23 -33.07
C GLU A 423 42.54 7.09 -32.89
N PRO A 424 41.23 7.41 -32.80
CA PRO A 424 40.32 6.98 -33.88
C PRO A 424 39.29 8.04 -34.35
N GLU A 425 38.50 7.68 -35.38
CA GLU A 425 37.63 8.55 -36.21
C GLU A 425 36.24 8.91 -35.59
N PRO A 426 35.57 10.00 -36.06
CA PRO A 426 34.22 10.40 -35.64
C PRO A 426 33.07 10.02 -36.63
N GLU A 427 31.83 10.01 -36.14
CA GLU A 427 30.59 9.79 -36.94
C GLU A 427 29.99 11.11 -37.51
N PRO A 428 29.19 11.07 -38.60
CA PRO A 428 28.63 12.26 -39.25
C PRO A 428 27.14 12.56 -38.94
N GLU A 429 26.80 13.86 -38.91
CA GLU A 429 25.41 14.35 -38.85
C GLU A 429 24.71 14.36 -40.23
N LEU A 430 23.36 14.44 -40.25
CA LEU A 430 22.53 14.54 -41.46
C LEU A 430 21.53 15.71 -41.39
N VAL A 431 21.32 16.37 -42.54
CA VAL A 431 20.52 17.60 -42.70
C VAL A 431 19.29 17.35 -43.58
N VAL A 432 18.17 18.03 -43.31
CA VAL A 432 16.87 17.85 -43.99
C VAL A 432 16.43 19.11 -44.75
N PRO A 433 15.94 19.02 -46.01
CA PRO A 433 15.49 20.17 -46.83
C PRO A 433 13.95 20.39 -46.84
N PRO A 434 13.45 21.56 -47.32
CA PRO A 434 12.02 21.92 -47.34
C PRO A 434 11.24 21.57 -48.64
N PRO A 435 9.89 21.58 -48.63
CA PRO A 435 9.00 21.26 -49.77
C PRO A 435 8.47 22.50 -50.56
N SER A 436 7.62 22.28 -51.58
CA SER A 436 7.11 23.30 -52.52
C SER A 436 5.67 23.08 -53.05
N GLU A 437 5.08 24.14 -53.60
CA GLU A 437 3.77 24.34 -54.26
C GLU A 437 3.63 23.71 -55.69
N ALA A 438 2.48 23.62 -56.39
CA ALA A 438 1.03 23.52 -56.08
C ALA A 438 0.22 23.22 -57.41
N ASP A 439 -1.05 23.66 -57.51
CA ASP A 439 -1.94 23.80 -58.71
C ASP A 439 -2.43 22.48 -59.42
N ASP A 440 -3.67 22.33 -59.97
CA ASP A 440 -4.84 23.24 -60.08
C ASP A 440 -6.21 22.52 -60.44
N LEU A 441 -7.36 23.12 -60.05
CA LEU A 441 -8.72 23.13 -60.72
C LEU A 441 -9.62 21.85 -60.90
N PRO A 442 -10.98 21.96 -61.11
CA PRO A 442 -12.01 22.85 -60.50
C PRO A 442 -13.40 22.12 -60.25
N PRO A 443 -14.64 22.71 -60.28
CA PRO A 443 -15.62 22.51 -59.17
C PRO A 443 -17.10 22.18 -59.56
N GLU A 444 -18.00 22.08 -58.57
CA GLU A 444 -19.29 22.82 -58.49
C GLU A 444 -19.99 22.56 -57.11
N ASP A 445 -20.86 23.49 -56.67
CA ASP A 445 -21.39 23.61 -55.30
C ASP A 445 -22.70 22.82 -55.03
N GLU A 446 -22.97 22.42 -53.75
CA GLU A 446 -23.93 23.16 -52.90
C GLU A 446 -24.13 22.60 -51.46
N GLN A 447 -24.63 23.51 -50.59
CA GLN A 447 -25.32 23.32 -49.30
C GLN A 447 -24.50 23.04 -48.02
N LYS A 448 -25.08 23.49 -46.89
CA LYS A 448 -24.42 23.78 -45.61
C LYS A 448 -24.71 22.75 -44.53
N GLY A 449 -23.75 22.54 -43.65
CA GLY A 449 -23.94 22.10 -42.26
C GLY A 449 -23.01 22.89 -41.35
N GLU A 450 -23.48 23.23 -40.14
CA GLU A 450 -22.64 23.82 -39.08
C GLU A 450 -22.27 22.68 -38.12
N GLU A 451 -20.98 22.40 -37.95
CA GLU A 451 -20.47 21.47 -36.93
C GLU A 451 -19.72 22.27 -35.87
N ALA A 452 -19.94 21.94 -34.59
CA ALA A 452 -19.33 22.63 -33.47
C ALA A 452 -17.97 21.99 -33.12
N GLU A 453 -17.00 22.83 -32.80
CA GLU A 453 -15.69 22.41 -32.32
C GLU A 453 -15.83 21.72 -30.95
N GLY A 454 -15.10 20.63 -30.73
CA GLY A 454 -15.06 19.92 -29.46
C GLY A 454 -14.00 20.52 -28.54
N GLU A 455 -14.34 20.70 -27.27
CA GLU A 455 -13.38 21.08 -26.23
C GLU A 455 -12.45 19.89 -25.93
N GLU A 456 -11.14 20.12 -25.99
CA GLU A 456 -10.14 19.19 -25.43
C GLU A 456 -9.94 19.56 -23.95
N ASP A 457 -10.08 18.58 -23.03
CA ASP A 457 -9.91 18.80 -21.59
C ASP A 457 -8.44 19.10 -21.23
N GLU A 458 -8.04 20.37 -21.19
CA GLU A 458 -6.74 20.77 -20.64
C GLU A 458 -6.68 20.48 -19.12
N GLU A 459 -5.66 19.74 -18.68
CA GLU A 459 -5.38 19.60 -17.24
C GLU A 459 -5.10 20.98 -16.61
N PRO A 460 -5.68 21.31 -15.45
CA PRO A 460 -5.62 22.66 -14.90
C PRO A 460 -4.18 23.08 -14.59
N PHE A 461 -3.72 24.15 -15.26
CA PHE A 461 -2.35 24.65 -15.19
C PHE A 461 -1.93 25.03 -13.76
N VAL A 462 -1.21 24.13 -13.09
CA VAL A 462 -0.67 24.38 -11.74
C VAL A 462 0.48 25.39 -11.81
N GLU A 463 0.16 26.64 -11.51
CA GLU A 463 1.09 27.76 -11.52
C GLU A 463 2.29 27.51 -10.57
N LYS A 464 3.47 27.24 -11.13
CA LYS A 464 4.69 26.93 -10.37
C LYS A 464 5.16 28.12 -9.51
N LYS A 465 4.75 28.11 -8.24
CA LYS A 465 5.16 29.10 -7.24
C LYS A 465 6.66 28.99 -6.91
N GLY A 466 7.32 30.13 -6.72
CA GLY A 466 8.74 30.21 -6.38
C GLY A 466 9.07 29.78 -4.95
N SER A 467 10.35 29.51 -4.66
CA SER A 467 10.82 29.01 -3.36
C SER A 467 10.50 29.93 -2.17
N GLU A 468 10.36 31.24 -2.39
CA GLU A 468 9.93 32.18 -1.35
C GLU A 468 8.47 31.97 -0.92
N PHE A 469 7.57 31.65 -1.86
CA PHE A 469 6.18 31.30 -1.54
C PHE A 469 6.11 30.00 -0.72
N TRP A 470 6.92 28.99 -1.08
CA TRP A 470 7.00 27.75 -0.32
C TRP A 470 7.57 27.97 1.09
N ARG A 471 8.58 28.83 1.26
CA ARG A 471 9.06 29.24 2.60
C ARG A 471 8.00 30.01 3.39
N GLN A 472 7.18 30.84 2.75
CA GLN A 472 6.07 31.51 3.43
C GLN A 472 4.94 30.53 3.82
N GLN A 473 4.73 29.46 3.06
CA GLN A 473 3.86 28.33 3.45
C GLN A 473 4.46 27.53 4.61
N GLU A 474 5.77 27.27 4.62
CA GLU A 474 6.47 26.61 5.73
C GLU A 474 6.49 27.45 7.02
N LEU A 475 6.32 28.77 6.92
CA LEU A 475 6.11 29.66 8.08
C LEU A 475 4.66 29.67 8.61
N LEU A 476 3.67 29.16 7.85
CA LEU A 476 2.30 28.94 8.36
C LEU A 476 2.17 27.61 9.10
N GLY A 477 3.06 26.65 8.79
CA GLY A 477 3.18 25.35 9.41
C GLY A 477 2.09 24.35 9.04
N LYS A 478 2.47 23.07 9.11
CA LYS A 478 1.71 21.92 8.61
C LYS A 478 1.27 21.03 9.76
N SER A 479 0.19 20.27 9.57
CA SER A 479 -0.10 19.16 10.48
C SER A 479 0.85 17.99 10.19
N CYS A 480 1.07 17.14 11.20
CA CYS A 480 1.98 16.03 11.07
C CYS A 480 1.56 14.79 11.85
N VAL A 481 1.87 13.62 11.29
CA VAL A 481 1.94 12.36 12.03
C VAL A 481 3.41 12.04 12.25
N LEU A 482 3.85 11.99 13.50
CA LEU A 482 5.13 11.40 13.86
C LEU A 482 4.93 9.93 14.22
N ARG A 483 5.91 9.10 13.87
CA ARG A 483 5.98 7.70 14.28
C ARG A 483 7.29 7.44 15.03
N PHE A 484 7.20 6.69 16.11
CA PHE A 484 8.29 6.42 17.06
C PHE A 484 8.44 4.92 17.27
N SER A 485 9.69 4.47 17.37
CA SER A 485 10.02 3.05 17.60
C SER A 485 10.23 2.70 19.08
N ARG A 486 10.27 3.71 19.97
CA ARG A 486 10.36 3.58 21.44
C ARG A 486 9.34 4.50 22.11
N LEU A 487 8.94 4.17 23.34
CA LEU A 487 7.96 4.96 24.11
C LEU A 487 8.59 6.24 24.66
N GLU A 488 9.87 6.15 25.01
CA GLU A 488 10.71 7.21 25.54
C GLU A 488 10.84 8.37 24.56
N ASP A 489 11.02 8.08 23.27
CA ASP A 489 11.13 9.10 22.21
C ASP A 489 9.82 9.87 22.02
N LEU A 490 8.66 9.18 22.12
CA LEU A 490 7.33 9.80 22.08
C LEU A 490 7.10 10.70 23.31
N ILE A 491 7.40 10.22 24.52
CA ILE A 491 7.28 11.00 25.75
C ILE A 491 8.17 12.26 25.67
N GLN A 492 9.41 12.10 25.23
CA GLN A 492 10.37 13.19 25.08
C GLN A 492 9.88 14.24 24.07
N HIS A 493 9.35 13.82 22.92
CA HIS A 493 8.81 14.74 21.91
C HIS A 493 7.58 15.54 22.39
N ILE A 494 6.73 14.94 23.23
CA ILE A 494 5.61 15.65 23.87
C ILE A 494 6.13 16.71 24.87
N LEU A 495 7.16 16.38 25.66
CA LEU A 495 7.78 17.31 26.61
C LEU A 495 8.52 18.47 25.91
N GLU A 496 9.17 18.23 24.77
CA GLU A 496 9.81 19.28 23.95
C GLU A 496 8.80 20.22 23.29
N ASN A 497 7.60 19.73 22.97
CA ASN A 497 6.49 20.55 22.46
C ASN A 497 5.74 21.33 23.55
N ALA A 498 6.12 21.18 24.83
CA ALA A 498 5.63 22.02 25.92
C ALA A 498 6.62 23.16 26.23
N SER A 499 6.13 24.28 26.76
CA SER A 499 6.97 25.48 26.94
C SER A 499 8.09 25.23 27.97
N PRO A 500 9.39 25.29 27.59
CA PRO A 500 10.48 24.83 28.46
C PRO A 500 10.61 25.58 29.79
N ASN A 501 10.14 26.84 29.84
CA ASN A 501 10.17 27.68 31.03
C ASN A 501 9.00 27.39 32.01
N LYS A 502 8.09 26.47 31.69
CA LYS A 502 6.81 26.27 32.39
C LYS A 502 6.40 24.79 32.58
N LEU A 503 7.27 23.82 32.29
CA LEU A 503 6.94 22.38 32.40
C LEU A 503 6.29 21.98 33.73
N GLN A 504 6.74 22.55 34.85
CA GLN A 504 6.20 22.33 36.21
C GLN A 504 4.86 23.02 36.49
N GLU A 505 4.41 23.93 35.61
CA GLU A 505 3.09 24.60 35.68
C GLU A 505 2.07 23.98 34.69
N ILE A 506 2.50 23.13 33.76
CA ILE A 506 1.64 22.58 32.69
C ILE A 506 0.94 21.32 33.17
N GLU A 507 -0.38 21.40 33.32
CA GLU A 507 -1.25 20.24 33.49
C GLU A 507 -1.59 19.58 32.14
N PHE A 508 -1.84 18.28 32.15
CA PHE A 508 -2.41 17.53 31.03
C PHE A 508 -3.57 16.65 31.47
N THR A 509 -4.44 16.33 30.51
CA THR A 509 -5.41 15.25 30.63
C THR A 509 -5.19 14.27 29.48
N LEU A 510 -5.23 12.97 29.78
CA LEU A 510 -5.02 11.89 28.84
C LEU A 510 -6.25 10.98 28.86
N LYS A 511 -6.94 10.95 27.72
CA LYS A 511 -8.24 10.28 27.54
C LYS A 511 -8.05 9.11 26.60
N THR A 512 -8.43 7.90 27.04
CA THR A 512 -8.48 6.73 26.15
C THR A 512 -9.69 6.82 25.24
N VAL A 513 -9.52 6.41 23.99
CA VAL A 513 -10.57 6.38 22.98
C VAL A 513 -10.79 4.93 22.55
N LYS A 514 -12.03 4.46 22.58
CA LYS A 514 -12.42 3.16 22.01
C LYS A 514 -13.24 3.42 20.75
N LEU A 515 -12.91 2.69 19.69
CA LEU A 515 -13.58 2.79 18.40
C LEU A 515 -14.37 1.51 18.12
N SER A 516 -15.68 1.67 17.92
CA SER A 516 -16.55 0.61 17.39
C SER A 516 -16.82 0.91 15.92
N ASN A 517 -15.98 0.35 15.04
CA ASN A 517 -16.15 0.48 13.59
C ASN A 517 -17.15 -0.59 13.09
N THR A 518 -18.33 -0.15 12.67
CA THR A 518 -19.33 -0.99 12.01
C THR A 518 -19.33 -0.70 10.51
N PRO A 519 -19.02 -1.68 9.64
CA PRO A 519 -19.22 -1.53 8.21
C PRO A 519 -20.72 -1.42 7.94
N VAL A 520 -21.18 -0.24 7.52
CA VAL A 520 -22.57 -0.02 7.08
C VAL A 520 -22.70 -0.60 5.68
N LEU A 521 -22.88 -1.92 5.65
CA LEU A 521 -23.55 -2.58 4.55
C LEU A 521 -24.93 -1.95 4.43
N HIS A 522 -25.10 -1.05 3.46
CA HIS A 522 -26.41 -0.54 3.07
C HIS A 522 -27.21 -1.66 2.40
N GLU A 523 -27.70 -2.60 3.22
CA GLU A 523 -28.79 -3.48 2.83
C GLU A 523 -30.00 -2.60 2.50
N VAL A 524 -30.32 -2.54 1.21
CA VAL A 524 -31.70 -2.54 0.71
C VAL A 524 -32.65 -1.60 1.47
N PHE A 525 -32.32 -0.30 1.52
CA PHE A 525 -33.13 0.87 1.99
C PHE A 525 -34.38 0.55 2.84
N ASP A 526 -34.37 0.94 4.13
CA ASP A 526 -35.54 0.79 5.02
C ASP A 526 -36.54 1.95 4.81
N PRO A 527 -37.77 1.68 4.34
CA PRO A 527 -38.76 2.71 4.06
C PRO A 527 -39.50 3.23 5.31
N GLU A 528 -39.23 2.72 6.52
CA GLU A 528 -39.88 3.17 7.76
C GLU A 528 -38.99 4.08 8.65
N GLU A 529 -37.66 4.14 8.44
CA GLU A 529 -36.76 5.02 9.23
C GLU A 529 -36.14 6.21 8.46
N ASP A 530 -35.83 6.11 7.16
CA ASP A 530 -35.11 7.16 6.40
C ASP A 530 -36.06 8.24 5.77
N GLU A 531 -36.58 9.20 6.56
CA GLU A 531 -37.26 10.41 6.06
C GLU A 531 -36.30 11.46 5.42
N LYS A 532 -35.28 11.01 4.67
CA LYS A 532 -34.33 11.90 3.97
C LYS A 532 -34.86 12.39 2.62
N LYS A 533 -35.42 13.59 2.64
CA LYS A 533 -35.86 14.35 1.45
C LYS A 533 -34.67 14.99 0.71
N ASP A 534 -33.85 14.19 0.04
CA ASP A 534 -32.93 14.71 -0.96
C ASP A 534 -33.66 15.01 -2.27
N GLU A 535 -33.69 16.28 -2.69
CA GLU A 535 -34.46 16.76 -3.84
C GLU A 535 -33.85 16.42 -5.22
N LEU A 536 -32.99 15.38 -5.29
CA LEU A 536 -32.27 14.97 -6.51
C LEU A 536 -32.37 13.48 -6.88
N VAL A 537 -33.33 12.73 -6.31
CA VAL A 537 -33.76 11.39 -6.75
C VAL A 537 -34.03 11.35 -8.27
N ARG A 538 -33.26 10.57 -9.04
CA ARG A 538 -33.26 10.52 -10.53
C ARG A 538 -32.69 9.19 -11.07
N ASP A 539 -33.15 8.78 -12.26
CA ASP A 539 -32.60 7.65 -13.03
C ASP A 539 -31.07 7.82 -13.27
N TRP A 540 -30.28 6.78 -12.95
CA TRP A 540 -28.82 6.78 -13.13
C TRP A 540 -28.44 6.19 -14.50
N ASN A 541 -28.12 7.06 -15.45
CA ASN A 541 -27.83 6.73 -16.86
C ASN A 541 -28.98 5.99 -17.57
N GLN A 542 -29.03 4.67 -17.49
CA GLN A 542 -30.10 3.80 -18.03
C GLN A 542 -30.73 2.91 -16.94
N PHE A 543 -30.18 2.93 -15.73
CA PHE A 543 -30.73 2.21 -14.58
C PHE A 543 -31.84 3.08 -13.97
N LYS A 544 -33.04 2.53 -13.87
CA LYS A 544 -34.20 3.26 -13.37
C LYS A 544 -34.31 3.17 -11.87
N GLU A 545 -34.56 4.27 -11.18
CA GLU A 545 -34.78 4.21 -9.74
C GLU A 545 -36.11 3.49 -9.47
N PHE A 546 -36.11 2.52 -8.55
CA PHE A 546 -37.31 1.74 -8.19
C PHE A 546 -37.58 1.70 -6.68
N ASP A 547 -36.59 2.07 -5.89
CA ASP A 547 -36.64 2.36 -4.45
C ASP A 547 -35.52 3.37 -4.17
N TYR A 548 -35.57 4.14 -3.08
CA TYR A 548 -34.58 5.21 -2.84
C TYR A 548 -33.16 4.64 -2.78
N GLY A 549 -32.25 5.19 -3.59
CA GLY A 549 -30.88 4.70 -3.71
C GLY A 549 -30.75 3.31 -4.37
N ARG A 550 -31.82 2.78 -4.98
CA ARG A 550 -31.83 1.49 -5.67
C ARG A 550 -32.29 1.63 -7.12
N TRP A 551 -31.34 1.49 -8.05
CA TRP A 551 -31.60 1.54 -9.49
C TRP A 551 -31.57 0.14 -10.14
N ILE A 552 -32.47 -0.08 -11.10
CA ILE A 552 -32.61 -1.34 -11.86
C ILE A 552 -32.46 -1.09 -13.36
N LEU A 553 -31.49 -1.75 -13.98
CA LEU A 553 -31.41 -1.90 -15.43
C LEU A 553 -32.09 -3.22 -15.81
N LYS A 554 -33.23 -3.13 -16.51
CA LYS A 554 -33.99 -4.31 -16.94
C LYS A 554 -33.59 -4.70 -18.36
N ALA A 555 -33.44 -6.01 -18.58
CA ALA A 555 -33.32 -6.61 -19.90
C ALA A 555 -34.72 -6.85 -20.51
N LYS A 556 -34.80 -7.08 -21.83
CA LYS A 556 -36.03 -7.53 -22.50
C LYS A 556 -36.27 -9.01 -22.26
N LYS A 557 -35.18 -9.78 -22.14
CA LYS A 557 -35.17 -11.25 -22.08
C LYS A 557 -34.90 -11.73 -20.65
N ASN A 558 -35.11 -13.03 -20.43
CA ASN A 558 -34.81 -13.72 -19.18
C ASN A 558 -34.32 -15.16 -19.45
N LEU A 559 -33.87 -15.88 -18.43
CA LEU A 559 -33.30 -17.25 -18.56
C LEU A 559 -34.21 -18.28 -19.27
N ARG A 560 -35.52 -18.03 -19.36
CA ARG A 560 -36.53 -18.89 -20.01
C ARG A 560 -37.09 -18.31 -21.32
N ASP A 561 -36.51 -17.24 -21.84
CA ASP A 561 -36.92 -16.58 -23.09
C ASP A 561 -36.99 -17.53 -24.29
N GLU A 562 -37.87 -17.23 -25.24
CA GLU A 562 -38.09 -18.10 -26.41
C GLU A 562 -36.90 -18.14 -27.38
N LEU A 563 -36.01 -17.14 -27.35
CA LEU A 563 -34.76 -17.11 -28.12
C LEU A 563 -33.83 -18.27 -27.75
N PHE A 564 -33.86 -18.75 -26.51
CA PHE A 564 -32.93 -19.79 -26.04
C PHE A 564 -33.40 -21.20 -26.40
N PRO A 565 -32.49 -22.15 -26.69
CA PRO A 565 -32.84 -23.55 -26.91
C PRO A 565 -33.59 -24.15 -25.70
N VAL A 566 -34.65 -24.92 -25.95
CA VAL A 566 -35.52 -25.47 -24.88
C VAL A 566 -34.75 -26.30 -23.84
N GLY A 567 -33.68 -27.00 -24.25
CA GLY A 567 -32.80 -27.75 -23.33
C GLY A 567 -31.87 -26.90 -22.46
N ASN A 568 -31.65 -25.63 -22.82
CA ASN A 568 -30.82 -24.68 -22.06
C ASN A 568 -31.62 -23.90 -21.02
N ARG A 569 -32.88 -23.54 -21.32
CA ARG A 569 -33.70 -22.58 -20.56
C ARG A 569 -33.73 -22.85 -19.05
N GLY A 570 -33.11 -21.96 -18.27
CA GLY A 570 -33.00 -22.05 -16.81
C GLY A 570 -31.79 -22.84 -16.29
N LYS A 571 -30.95 -23.41 -17.16
CA LYS A 571 -29.69 -24.10 -16.80
C LYS A 571 -28.46 -23.22 -17.05
N GLN A 572 -28.56 -22.21 -17.91
CA GLN A 572 -27.45 -21.38 -18.37
C GLN A 572 -27.04 -20.24 -17.41
N ALA A 573 -27.54 -20.25 -16.17
CA ALA A 573 -27.37 -19.15 -15.20
C ALA A 573 -25.89 -18.88 -14.82
N LEU A 574 -25.13 -19.91 -14.42
CA LEU A 574 -23.73 -19.73 -14.01
C LEU A 574 -22.85 -19.16 -15.17
N PRO A 575 -22.89 -19.70 -16.40
CA PRO A 575 -22.24 -19.07 -17.55
C PRO A 575 -22.67 -17.62 -17.84
N ILE A 576 -23.92 -17.25 -17.57
CA ILE A 576 -24.39 -15.87 -17.67
C ILE A 576 -23.76 -14.97 -16.59
N CYS A 577 -23.65 -15.45 -15.34
CA CYS A 577 -22.97 -14.70 -14.27
C CYS A 577 -21.47 -14.47 -14.60
N LEU A 578 -20.77 -15.48 -15.13
CA LEU A 578 -19.38 -15.33 -15.57
C LEU A 578 -19.23 -14.30 -16.70
N VAL A 579 -20.15 -14.32 -17.68
CA VAL A 579 -20.18 -13.32 -18.76
C VAL A 579 -20.54 -11.93 -18.24
N ALA A 580 -21.42 -11.81 -17.24
CA ALA A 580 -21.76 -10.52 -16.62
C ALA A 580 -20.53 -9.88 -15.96
N LEU A 581 -19.73 -10.65 -15.23
CA LEU A 581 -18.46 -10.20 -14.66
C LEU A 581 -17.46 -9.79 -15.73
N ALA A 582 -17.32 -10.57 -16.82
CA ALA A 582 -16.44 -10.23 -17.93
C ALA A 582 -16.86 -8.93 -18.66
N PHE A 583 -18.16 -8.63 -18.75
CA PHE A 583 -18.65 -7.35 -19.25
C PHE A 583 -18.39 -6.21 -18.26
N ALA A 584 -18.59 -6.42 -16.95
CA ALA A 584 -18.35 -5.41 -15.92
C ALA A 584 -16.85 -5.03 -15.78
N SER A 585 -15.93 -5.97 -16.05
CA SER A 585 -14.49 -5.69 -16.12
C SER A 585 -14.04 -5.07 -17.45
N SER A 586 -14.88 -5.14 -18.50
CA SER A 586 -14.55 -4.60 -19.84
C SER A 586 -15.19 -3.24 -20.13
N TYR A 587 -16.25 -2.87 -19.41
CA TYR A 587 -17.03 -1.65 -19.66
C TYR A 587 -17.48 -0.98 -18.36
N ALA A 588 -17.33 0.34 -18.27
CA ALA A 588 -17.87 1.11 -17.15
C ALA A 588 -19.40 0.98 -17.06
N LEU A 589 -19.91 0.76 -15.84
CA LEU A 589 -21.35 0.52 -15.59
C LEU A 589 -22.25 1.67 -16.09
N SER A 590 -21.75 2.92 -16.15
CA SER A 590 -22.48 4.07 -16.71
C SER A 590 -22.78 3.95 -18.21
N LYS A 591 -22.11 3.03 -18.93
CA LYS A 591 -22.35 2.72 -20.34
C LYS A 591 -23.25 1.49 -20.55
N PHE A 592 -23.67 0.80 -19.48
CA PHE A 592 -24.60 -0.33 -19.60
C PHE A 592 -25.99 0.17 -20.01
N ASN A 593 -26.65 -0.61 -20.86
CA ASN A 593 -28.02 -0.38 -21.30
C ASN A 593 -28.78 -1.72 -21.44
N GLU A 594 -30.06 -1.66 -21.77
CA GLU A 594 -30.94 -2.83 -21.91
C GLU A 594 -30.41 -3.86 -22.91
N GLU A 595 -29.71 -3.43 -23.97
CA GLU A 595 -29.09 -4.31 -24.96
C GLU A 595 -27.82 -4.98 -24.42
N VAL A 596 -27.02 -4.31 -23.59
CA VAL A 596 -25.85 -4.91 -22.93
C VAL A 596 -26.28 -6.08 -22.04
N VAL A 597 -27.36 -5.93 -21.27
CA VAL A 597 -27.87 -7.02 -20.42
C VAL A 597 -28.47 -8.16 -21.27
N ASP A 598 -29.23 -7.84 -22.32
CA ASP A 598 -29.70 -8.85 -23.29
C ASP A 598 -28.54 -9.60 -23.98
N ASN A 599 -27.43 -8.92 -24.26
CA ASN A 599 -26.22 -9.51 -24.84
C ASN A 599 -25.48 -10.41 -23.84
N ILE A 600 -25.36 -10.01 -22.57
CA ILE A 600 -24.81 -10.86 -21.50
C ILE A 600 -25.61 -12.18 -21.40
N LEU A 601 -26.95 -12.12 -21.43
CA LEU A 601 -27.80 -13.32 -21.47
C LEU A 601 -27.49 -14.19 -22.70
N ALA A 602 -27.33 -13.58 -23.88
CA ALA A 602 -27.07 -14.29 -25.14
C ALA A 602 -25.67 -14.93 -25.23
N TYR A 603 -24.63 -14.23 -24.75
CA TYR A 603 -23.27 -14.77 -24.70
C TYR A 603 -23.12 -15.87 -23.64
N GLY A 604 -23.80 -15.77 -22.50
CA GLY A 604 -23.82 -16.83 -21.49
C GLY A 604 -24.56 -18.10 -21.94
N ASP A 605 -25.67 -17.98 -22.69
CA ASP A 605 -26.33 -19.16 -23.31
C ASP A 605 -25.45 -19.84 -24.38
N ARG A 606 -24.70 -19.06 -25.17
CA ARG A 606 -23.68 -19.57 -26.09
C ARG A 606 -22.57 -20.30 -25.33
N LEU A 607 -22.06 -19.72 -24.24
CA LEU A 607 -21.03 -20.34 -23.39
C LEU A 607 -21.52 -21.65 -22.77
N TYR A 608 -22.73 -21.67 -22.19
CA TYR A 608 -23.39 -22.89 -21.71
C TYR A 608 -23.51 -23.95 -22.81
N THR A 609 -23.93 -23.56 -24.02
CA THR A 609 -24.04 -24.45 -25.17
C THR A 609 -22.68 -25.03 -25.59
N CYS A 610 -21.61 -24.25 -25.51
CA CYS A 610 -20.24 -24.71 -25.77
C CYS A 610 -19.76 -25.69 -24.70
N LEU A 611 -19.93 -25.38 -23.41
CA LEU A 611 -19.60 -26.26 -22.29
C LEU A 611 -20.35 -27.60 -22.36
N TRP A 612 -21.64 -27.56 -22.68
CA TRP A 612 -22.48 -28.74 -22.88
C TRP A 612 -21.97 -29.63 -24.03
N LYS A 613 -21.60 -29.03 -25.17
CA LYS A 613 -21.00 -29.76 -26.31
C LYS A 613 -19.61 -30.31 -26.00
N LEU A 614 -18.78 -29.57 -25.27
CA LEU A 614 -17.45 -30.02 -24.83
C LEU A 614 -17.57 -31.21 -23.88
N ARG A 615 -18.46 -31.15 -22.89
CA ARG A 615 -18.75 -32.28 -21.99
C ARG A 615 -19.29 -33.49 -22.76
N GLY A 616 -20.16 -33.26 -23.75
CA GLY A 616 -20.66 -34.33 -24.61
C GLY A 616 -19.58 -34.99 -25.46
N LYS A 617 -18.60 -34.21 -25.93
CA LYS A 617 -17.41 -34.75 -26.61
C LYS A 617 -16.53 -35.54 -25.65
N GLN A 618 -16.22 -35.03 -24.46
CA GLN A 618 -15.46 -35.78 -23.43
C GLN A 618 -16.07 -37.14 -23.13
N LEU A 619 -17.40 -37.21 -23.01
CA LEU A 619 -18.13 -38.46 -22.74
C LEU A 619 -18.15 -39.42 -23.93
N LYS A 620 -18.09 -38.93 -25.18
CA LYS A 620 -17.97 -39.78 -26.40
C LYS A 620 -16.54 -40.26 -26.66
N ASP A 621 -15.54 -39.43 -26.35
CA ASP A 621 -14.13 -39.76 -26.57
C ASP A 621 -13.57 -40.69 -25.49
N ASN A 622 -14.21 -40.81 -24.32
CA ASN A 622 -13.84 -41.75 -23.26
C ASN A 622 -14.25 -43.20 -23.60
N LYS A 623 -13.30 -43.94 -24.18
CA LYS A 623 -13.46 -45.34 -24.60
C LYS A 623 -13.61 -46.35 -23.46
N GLU A 624 -13.32 -45.98 -22.21
CA GLU A 624 -13.42 -46.90 -21.06
C GLU A 624 -14.87 -47.04 -20.56
N LEU A 625 -15.69 -46.00 -20.76
CA LEU A 625 -17.08 -45.97 -20.28
C LEU A 625 -18.09 -46.61 -21.26
N ALA A 626 -17.70 -46.76 -22.54
CA ALA A 626 -18.48 -47.44 -23.60
C ALA A 626 -19.96 -47.00 -23.77
N LEU A 627 -20.29 -45.75 -23.38
CA LEU A 627 -21.65 -45.23 -23.30
C LEU A 627 -22.35 -45.12 -24.67
N THR A 628 -23.63 -45.44 -24.72
CA THR A 628 -24.48 -45.14 -25.88
C THR A 628 -24.86 -43.67 -25.94
N GLU A 629 -25.22 -43.16 -27.12
CA GLU A 629 -25.58 -41.74 -27.28
C GLU A 629 -26.75 -41.29 -26.39
N LYS A 630 -27.69 -42.20 -26.06
CA LYS A 630 -28.79 -41.92 -25.14
C LYS A 630 -28.36 -41.80 -23.68
N GLU A 631 -27.38 -42.58 -23.25
CA GLU A 631 -26.83 -42.50 -21.89
C GLU A 631 -26.01 -41.21 -21.73
N ILE A 632 -25.25 -40.84 -22.76
CA ILE A 632 -24.54 -39.56 -22.82
C ILE A 632 -25.55 -38.40 -22.79
N GLU A 633 -26.63 -38.44 -23.56
CA GLU A 633 -27.69 -37.43 -23.54
C GLU A 633 -28.40 -37.35 -22.18
N GLN A 634 -28.60 -38.47 -21.47
CA GLN A 634 -29.14 -38.47 -20.10
C GLN A 634 -28.17 -37.82 -19.10
N ILE A 635 -26.89 -38.21 -19.14
CA ILE A 635 -25.84 -37.62 -18.27
C ILE A 635 -25.71 -36.12 -18.53
N LEU A 636 -25.71 -35.68 -19.79
CA LEU A 636 -25.65 -34.27 -20.15
C LEU A 636 -26.89 -33.47 -19.76
N ASN A 637 -28.03 -34.12 -19.55
CA ASN A 637 -29.24 -33.46 -19.10
C ASN A 637 -29.33 -33.33 -17.58
N SER A 638 -28.68 -34.22 -16.82
CA SER A 638 -28.57 -34.19 -15.35
C SER A 638 -27.30 -33.51 -14.82
N THR A 639 -26.26 -33.36 -15.64
CA THR A 639 -25.02 -32.63 -15.30
C THR A 639 -25.34 -31.18 -14.98
N LYS A 640 -24.91 -30.72 -13.80
CA LYS A 640 -24.74 -29.30 -13.50
C LYS A 640 -23.32 -28.87 -13.84
N PHE A 641 -23.17 -27.60 -14.21
CA PHE A 641 -21.88 -26.93 -14.18
C PHE A 641 -21.79 -26.16 -12.87
N GLU A 642 -20.70 -26.39 -12.15
CA GLU A 642 -20.38 -25.79 -10.85
C GLU A 642 -18.92 -25.29 -10.96
N LEU A 643 -18.53 -24.32 -10.12
CA LEU A 643 -17.14 -23.88 -10.06
C LEU A 643 -16.38 -24.80 -9.10
N GLU A 644 -15.13 -25.13 -9.43
CA GLU A 644 -14.20 -25.76 -8.49
C GLU A 644 -13.60 -24.64 -7.61
N ASN A 645 -13.53 -24.88 -6.30
CA ASN A 645 -13.00 -23.94 -5.29
C ASN A 645 -11.50 -24.17 -5.05
#